data_AF-V7D333-F1
#
_entry.id   AF-V7D333-F1
#
_cell.length_a   1.000
_cell.length_b   1.000
_cell.length_c   1.000
_cell.angle_alpha   90.00
_cell.angle_beta   90.00
_cell.angle_gamma   90.00
#
_symmetry.space_group_name_H-M   'P 1'
#
loop_
_entity.id
_entity.type
_entity.pdbx_description
1 polymer ?
#
loop_
_entity_poly.entity_id
_entity_poly.type
_entity_poly.pdbx_seq_one_letter_code
_entity_poly.pdbx_strand_id
1 'polypeptide(L)'
;MTSINPLEMGAAAKARTNMLKLPGNLDDIIDRLAVIDEGSGHIQAAVVEVSRKYGEESEVYYPRVDATIKDFIRKSLGVPASTKVHYSKFSGRKGVFGFIYLSTHAPAPGHVRQVISEHSLYPHYVIQALVDLKLKLSYLNDVHQRYAIEPVEYNANLYLGLVFSRKARNGNEVFEALEYELYFSKEQELVLSLKRAVMECASSMESASRPVTDSGMLMFDWSGKRYQRVQSLNATTNSDRKYMAFATNHPEAKALDLYQNSINYHQTDCLNRIERLLKRAGIEFSPLVYQATHQVRTFLEGLPTMSNPLWLLDTAKGTADSEAWLSTIKTLAEKFGACKVLSGDGLPLPTELAVGNTNYLVVSEKVKTSGKSKNGSSISKSEGEETQAYNTFWQALNDSQRNPGAQFDYYTSVKLHRFTTSVDTICQGFDVDLKKKPSDSAIEKSLQELALKESIFRDKAVTISGAVLPDHALQLVSCRCDRKENIYIQVLDVTVNGETIKIERSRRFDETCAGEFNYEFKQLSAVLRKAGTKAFDALWDGAFLIRDKETNTWLNAYNTPRVPRIIGNTLFDNQERQDEGTSPSRQVSAEVASLPYYLTPTKQSQRHSVFIQDNGLEGAWYFVASNKATNGTIAKQSLVYNVVITDEVGTRIPVLNHPLGELFFSSFTYDIVRLREAAKSSIFQKIVEVCLHN
;
A
#
# COMPACT_ATOMS: atom_id res chain seq x y z
N MET A 1 -23.29 -14.03 21.37
CA MET A 1 -23.50 -14.40 19.95
C MET A 1 -22.23 -14.03 19.21
N THR A 2 -21.66 -14.94 18.42
CA THR A 2 -20.44 -14.68 17.66
C THR A 2 -20.67 -13.51 16.69
N SER A 3 -19.77 -12.53 16.67
CA SER A 3 -19.85 -11.37 15.75
C SER A 3 -19.67 -11.78 14.27
N ILE A 4 -19.07 -12.95 14.05
CA ILE A 4 -18.82 -13.58 12.76
C ILE A 4 -20.06 -14.39 12.38
N ASN A 5 -20.75 -13.95 11.33
CA ASN A 5 -21.95 -14.62 10.83
C ASN A 5 -21.59 -15.42 9.56
N PRO A 6 -21.89 -16.71 9.46
CA PRO A 6 -21.77 -17.44 8.21
C PRO A 6 -22.74 -16.85 7.18
N LEU A 7 -22.28 -16.72 5.94
CA LEU A 7 -23.14 -16.40 4.81
C LEU A 7 -23.72 -17.70 4.25
N GLU A 8 -24.99 -17.65 3.83
CA GLU A 8 -25.60 -18.79 3.14
C GLU A 8 -24.77 -19.18 1.90
N MET A 9 -24.70 -20.46 1.61
CA MET A 9 -23.91 -20.96 0.48
C MET A 9 -24.44 -20.35 -0.82
N GLY A 10 -23.56 -19.66 -1.56
CA GLY A 10 -23.93 -18.95 -2.79
C GLY A 10 -24.51 -17.54 -2.57
N ALA A 11 -24.77 -17.10 -1.33
CA ALA A 11 -25.25 -15.76 -1.02
C ALA A 11 -24.17 -14.66 -1.10
N ALA A 12 -22.95 -15.02 -1.48
CA ALA A 12 -21.79 -14.13 -1.59
C ALA A 12 -21.25 -14.14 -3.04
N ALA A 13 -21.18 -12.97 -3.69
CA ALA A 13 -20.71 -12.85 -5.07
C ALA A 13 -19.27 -13.34 -5.23
N LYS A 14 -18.99 -14.10 -6.28
CA LYS A 14 -17.61 -14.41 -6.61
C LYS A 14 -16.93 -13.17 -7.20
N ALA A 15 -15.76 -12.84 -6.67
CA ALA A 15 -14.98 -11.69 -7.07
C ALA A 15 -13.68 -12.15 -7.75
N ARG A 16 -13.45 -11.64 -8.96
CA ARG A 16 -12.17 -11.81 -9.67
C ARG A 16 -11.08 -11.09 -8.90
N THR A 17 -9.90 -11.69 -8.83
CA THR A 17 -8.71 -11.09 -8.20
C THR A 17 -7.61 -10.85 -9.22
N ASN A 18 -6.56 -10.16 -8.79
CA ASN A 18 -5.37 -9.89 -9.61
C ASN A 18 -4.36 -11.04 -9.67
N MET A 19 -4.77 -12.27 -9.31
CA MET A 19 -3.87 -13.42 -9.14
C MET A 19 -4.34 -14.64 -9.94
N LEU A 20 -3.38 -15.36 -10.52
CA LEU A 20 -3.56 -16.66 -11.13
C LEU A 20 -2.70 -17.69 -10.39
N LYS A 21 -3.23 -18.88 -10.13
CA LYS A 21 -2.45 -20.02 -9.64
C LYS A 21 -2.04 -20.87 -10.83
N LEU A 22 -0.74 -21.15 -10.96
CA LEU A 22 -0.17 -21.95 -12.05
C LEU A 22 0.42 -23.23 -11.45
N PRO A 23 -0.43 -24.21 -11.05
CA PRO A 23 0.05 -25.43 -10.46
C PRO A 23 0.87 -26.23 -11.48
N GLY A 24 1.95 -26.87 -11.05
CA GLY A 24 2.66 -27.85 -11.87
C GLY A 24 4.16 -27.89 -11.63
N ASN A 25 4.84 -28.62 -12.51
CA ASN A 25 6.29 -28.66 -12.56
C ASN A 25 6.81 -27.34 -13.16
N LEU A 26 7.74 -26.69 -12.45
CA LEU A 26 8.28 -25.39 -12.85
C LEU A 26 9.10 -25.47 -14.15
N ASP A 27 9.82 -26.56 -14.37
CA ASP A 27 10.59 -26.78 -15.59
C ASP A 27 9.67 -26.95 -16.79
N ASP A 28 8.58 -27.70 -16.66
CA ASP A 28 7.59 -27.86 -17.73
C ASP A 28 6.93 -26.51 -18.11
N ILE A 29 6.65 -25.66 -17.12
CA ILE A 29 6.13 -24.30 -17.36
C ILE A 29 7.17 -23.46 -18.12
N ILE A 30 8.44 -23.51 -17.72
CA ILE A 30 9.54 -22.83 -18.40
C ILE A 30 9.68 -23.32 -19.84
N ASP A 31 9.65 -24.64 -20.05
CA ASP A 31 9.75 -25.28 -21.37
C ASP A 31 8.69 -24.75 -22.33
N ARG A 32 7.43 -24.71 -21.87
CA ARG A 32 6.30 -24.21 -22.67
C ARG A 32 6.42 -22.71 -22.94
N LEU A 33 6.80 -21.91 -21.95
CA LEU A 33 6.94 -20.45 -22.09
C LEU A 33 8.16 -20.05 -22.95
N ALA A 34 9.23 -20.82 -22.94
CA ALA A 34 10.44 -20.54 -23.70
C ALA A 34 10.24 -20.73 -25.22
N VAL A 35 9.36 -21.65 -25.61
CA VAL A 35 9.18 -22.04 -27.02
C VAL A 35 7.95 -21.37 -27.67
N ILE A 36 6.91 -21.02 -26.91
CA ILE A 36 5.71 -20.42 -27.50
C ILE A 36 5.99 -19.08 -28.18
N ASP A 37 5.60 -18.93 -29.45
CA ASP A 37 5.72 -17.65 -30.15
C ASP A 37 4.62 -16.66 -29.75
N GLU A 38 5.01 -15.40 -29.56
CA GLU A 38 4.10 -14.30 -29.26
C GLU A 38 4.37 -13.14 -30.22
N GLY A 39 3.83 -13.28 -31.44
CA GLY A 39 3.93 -12.35 -32.57
C GLY A 39 5.34 -11.91 -32.98
N SER A 40 5.53 -10.66 -33.39
CA SER A 40 6.77 -10.20 -34.01
C SER A 40 7.76 -9.88 -32.91
N GLY A 41 8.76 -10.73 -32.68
CA GLY A 41 9.80 -10.54 -31.67
C GLY A 41 10.13 -11.83 -30.93
N HIS A 42 11.38 -11.96 -30.49
CA HIS A 42 11.89 -13.19 -29.91
C HIS A 42 12.57 -12.93 -28.57
N ILE A 43 12.44 -13.89 -27.66
CA ILE A 43 13.18 -13.89 -26.40
C ILE A 43 14.55 -14.49 -26.67
N GLN A 44 15.60 -13.77 -26.25
CA GLN A 44 16.97 -14.24 -26.24
C GLN A 44 17.40 -14.49 -24.80
N ALA A 45 18.33 -15.41 -24.60
CA ALA A 45 18.97 -15.66 -23.31
C ALA A 45 20.48 -15.60 -23.47
N ALA A 46 21.17 -15.07 -22.47
CA ALA A 46 22.63 -15.05 -22.44
C ALA A 46 23.13 -15.02 -20.99
N VAL A 47 24.44 -15.19 -20.86
CA VAL A 47 25.14 -15.17 -19.58
C VAL A 47 26.35 -14.27 -19.69
N VAL A 48 26.61 -13.51 -18.62
CA VAL A 48 27.89 -12.85 -18.43
C VAL A 48 28.54 -13.30 -17.13
N GLU A 49 29.85 -13.45 -17.17
CA GLU A 49 30.67 -13.70 -15.99
C GLU A 49 31.36 -12.42 -15.57
N VAL A 50 31.07 -11.98 -14.34
CA VAL A 50 31.58 -10.75 -13.77
C VAL A 50 32.03 -11.03 -12.34
N SER A 51 33.31 -11.33 -12.17
CA SER A 51 33.91 -11.51 -10.85
C SER A 51 33.97 -10.19 -10.07
N ARG A 52 33.67 -10.27 -8.77
CA ARG A 52 33.82 -9.14 -7.84
C ARG A 52 35.31 -8.90 -7.60
N LYS A 53 35.76 -7.66 -7.78
CA LYS A 53 37.17 -7.28 -7.54
C LYS A 53 37.45 -7.26 -6.04
N TYR A 54 38.70 -7.49 -5.65
CA TYR A 54 39.11 -7.39 -4.25
C TYR A 54 38.84 -5.98 -3.71
N GLY A 55 38.17 -5.88 -2.56
CA GLY A 55 37.77 -4.60 -1.94
C GLY A 55 36.66 -3.84 -2.67
N GLU A 56 36.05 -4.39 -3.71
CA GLU A 56 34.95 -3.72 -4.42
C GLU A 56 33.66 -3.80 -3.61
N GLU A 57 33.07 -2.66 -3.29
CA GLU A 57 31.78 -2.61 -2.58
C GLU A 57 30.60 -3.02 -3.47
N SER A 58 29.53 -3.51 -2.84
CA SER A 58 28.34 -3.99 -3.56
C SER A 58 27.71 -2.89 -4.43
N GLU A 59 27.79 -1.65 -3.96
CA GLU A 59 27.29 -0.44 -4.64
C GLU A 59 28.05 -0.11 -5.92
N VAL A 60 29.28 -0.61 -6.08
CA VAL A 60 30.08 -0.46 -7.30
C VAL A 60 29.96 -1.72 -8.16
N TYR A 61 29.97 -2.89 -7.53
CA TYR A 61 29.94 -4.17 -8.20
C TYR A 61 28.67 -4.37 -9.04
N TYR A 62 27.48 -4.18 -8.46
CA TYR A 62 26.24 -4.47 -9.17
C TYR A 62 25.94 -3.51 -10.33
N PRO A 63 26.22 -2.19 -10.25
CA PRO A 63 26.16 -1.32 -11.42
C PRO A 63 27.12 -1.72 -12.54
N ARG A 64 28.33 -2.22 -12.20
CA ARG A 64 29.26 -2.75 -13.21
C ARG A 64 28.73 -4.00 -13.89
N VAL A 65 28.09 -4.90 -13.15
CA VAL A 65 27.39 -6.07 -13.71
C VAL A 65 26.30 -5.62 -14.69
N ASP A 66 25.46 -4.66 -14.29
CA ASP A 66 24.38 -4.12 -15.12
C ASP A 66 24.90 -3.45 -16.40
N ALA A 67 25.97 -2.64 -16.31
CA ALA A 67 26.63 -2.06 -17.46
C ALA A 67 27.14 -3.13 -18.44
N THR A 68 27.77 -4.19 -17.91
CA THR A 68 28.28 -5.31 -18.72
C THR A 68 27.18 -6.02 -19.50
N ILE A 69 26.04 -6.30 -18.86
CA ILE A 69 24.88 -6.93 -19.51
C ILE A 69 24.32 -6.01 -20.61
N LYS A 70 24.16 -4.73 -20.33
CA LYS A 70 23.64 -3.76 -21.30
C LYS A 70 24.56 -3.63 -22.52
N ASP A 71 25.87 -3.61 -22.31
CA ASP A 71 26.84 -3.56 -23.42
C ASP A 71 26.80 -4.84 -24.27
N PHE A 72 26.62 -6.01 -23.66
CA PHE A 72 26.39 -7.25 -24.39
C PHE A 72 25.14 -7.12 -25.28
N ILE A 73 24.00 -6.74 -24.71
CA ILE A 73 22.74 -6.63 -25.45
C ILE A 73 22.85 -5.64 -26.60
N ARG A 74 23.48 -4.47 -26.39
CA ARG A 74 23.67 -3.46 -27.45
C ARG A 74 24.49 -3.99 -28.61
N LYS A 75 25.58 -4.72 -28.32
CA LYS A 75 26.40 -5.37 -29.35
C LYS A 75 25.61 -6.44 -30.10
N SER A 76 24.86 -7.28 -29.38
CA SER A 76 24.01 -8.32 -29.99
C SER A 76 22.90 -7.77 -30.87
N LEU A 77 22.32 -6.61 -30.51
CA LEU A 77 21.26 -5.96 -31.27
C LEU A 77 21.79 -4.98 -32.34
N GLY A 78 23.09 -4.71 -32.39
CA GLY A 78 23.67 -3.73 -33.32
C GLY A 78 23.21 -2.28 -33.08
N VAL A 79 22.84 -1.92 -31.84
CA VAL A 79 22.33 -0.58 -31.51
C VAL A 79 23.42 0.31 -30.88
N PRO A 80 23.30 1.66 -30.96
CA PRO A 80 24.27 2.57 -30.38
C PRO A 80 24.53 2.37 -28.88
N ALA A 81 25.75 2.70 -28.42
CA ALA A 81 26.14 2.60 -27.01
C ALA A 81 25.26 3.45 -26.07
N SER A 82 24.72 4.56 -26.58
CA SER A 82 23.80 5.44 -25.86
C SER A 82 22.38 4.88 -25.73
N THR A 83 22.04 3.82 -26.47
CA THR A 83 20.70 3.23 -26.46
C THR A 83 20.40 2.59 -25.10
N LYS A 84 19.24 2.93 -24.53
CA LYS A 84 18.72 2.27 -23.34
C LYS A 84 18.16 0.90 -23.72
N VAL A 85 18.56 -0.13 -22.99
CA VAL A 85 18.11 -1.52 -23.19
C VAL A 85 17.60 -2.07 -21.86
N HIS A 86 16.53 -2.86 -21.93
CA HIS A 86 15.88 -3.51 -20.80
C HIS A 86 16.05 -5.02 -20.91
N TYR A 87 16.20 -5.67 -19.76
CA TYR A 87 16.39 -7.10 -19.65
C TYR A 87 15.92 -7.59 -18.28
N SER A 88 15.65 -8.89 -18.20
CA SER A 88 15.28 -9.56 -16.97
C SER A 88 16.41 -10.48 -16.54
N LYS A 89 17.03 -10.18 -15.40
CA LYS A 89 18.15 -10.93 -14.83
C LYS A 89 17.65 -12.06 -13.95
N PHE A 90 18.29 -13.21 -14.01
CA PHE A 90 18.15 -14.29 -13.05
C PHE A 90 19.53 -14.70 -12.51
N SER A 91 19.57 -15.08 -11.25
CA SER A 91 20.83 -15.40 -10.58
C SER A 91 21.30 -16.80 -10.94
N GLY A 92 22.58 -16.90 -11.31
CA GLY A 92 23.31 -18.16 -11.41
C GLY A 92 24.26 -18.36 -10.23
N ARG A 93 25.33 -19.13 -10.46
CA ARG A 93 26.41 -19.32 -9.49
C ARG A 93 27.15 -18.00 -9.24
N LYS A 94 27.92 -17.92 -8.14
CA LYS A 94 28.63 -16.69 -7.73
C LYS A 94 29.47 -16.13 -8.88
N GLY A 95 29.21 -14.88 -9.28
CA GLY A 95 29.90 -14.20 -10.38
C GLY A 95 29.32 -14.48 -11.77
N VAL A 96 28.29 -15.33 -11.89
CA VAL A 96 27.63 -15.70 -13.15
C VAL A 96 26.20 -15.13 -13.15
N PHE A 97 25.86 -14.36 -14.18
CA PHE A 97 24.56 -13.71 -14.30
C PHE A 97 23.89 -14.08 -15.61
N GLY A 98 22.81 -14.86 -15.51
CA GLY A 98 21.93 -15.13 -16.64
C GLY A 98 20.92 -14.00 -16.83
N PHE A 99 20.56 -13.73 -18.07
CA PHE A 99 19.54 -12.74 -18.40
C PHE A 99 18.80 -13.09 -19.67
N ILE A 100 17.55 -12.63 -19.75
CA ILE A 100 16.74 -12.68 -20.96
C ILE A 100 16.35 -11.28 -21.41
N TYR A 101 16.21 -11.09 -22.72
CA TYR A 101 15.88 -9.82 -23.36
C TYR A 101 15.11 -10.05 -24.66
N LEU A 102 14.55 -9.00 -25.25
CA LEU A 102 13.83 -9.08 -26.52
C LEU A 102 14.74 -8.73 -27.71
N SER A 103 14.59 -9.45 -28.81
CA SER A 103 15.33 -9.27 -30.05
C SER A 103 14.41 -9.41 -31.26
N THR A 104 14.80 -8.80 -32.36
CA THR A 104 14.19 -9.03 -33.68
C THR A 104 14.69 -10.32 -34.35
N HIS A 105 15.74 -10.94 -33.81
CA HIS A 105 16.31 -12.19 -34.32
C HIS A 105 15.86 -13.37 -33.47
N ALA A 106 15.48 -14.47 -34.11
CA ALA A 106 15.13 -15.71 -33.44
C ALA A 106 16.35 -16.34 -32.75
N PRO A 107 16.22 -16.89 -31.52
CA PRO A 107 17.27 -17.69 -30.93
C PRO A 107 17.43 -19.01 -31.69
N ALA A 108 18.59 -19.65 -31.57
CA ALA A 108 18.71 -21.04 -31.99
C ALA A 108 17.68 -21.92 -31.24
N PRO A 109 17.07 -22.93 -31.88
CA PRO A 109 16.09 -23.79 -31.24
C PRO A 109 16.62 -24.37 -29.93
N GLY A 110 15.84 -24.23 -28.85
CA GLY A 110 16.21 -24.71 -27.51
C GLY A 110 17.25 -23.87 -26.75
N HIS A 111 17.87 -22.86 -27.37
CA HIS A 111 18.95 -22.08 -26.75
C HIS A 111 18.51 -21.37 -25.46
N VAL A 112 17.35 -20.71 -25.48
CA VAL A 112 16.80 -20.02 -24.31
C VAL A 112 16.63 -21.00 -23.14
N ARG A 113 16.05 -22.17 -23.43
CA ARG A 113 15.85 -23.22 -22.44
C ARG A 113 17.17 -23.76 -21.90
N GLN A 114 18.14 -24.01 -22.78
CA GLN A 114 19.46 -24.51 -22.43
C GLN A 114 20.15 -23.58 -21.42
N VAL A 115 20.24 -22.29 -21.74
CA VAL A 115 20.86 -21.27 -20.87
C VAL A 115 20.19 -21.23 -19.51
N ILE A 116 18.85 -21.32 -19.47
CA ILE A 116 18.08 -21.35 -18.22
C ILE A 116 18.43 -22.59 -17.38
N SER A 117 18.42 -23.80 -17.96
CA SER A 117 18.78 -25.04 -17.24
C SER A 117 20.18 -25.00 -16.65
N GLU A 118 21.15 -24.51 -17.44
CA GLU A 118 22.56 -24.57 -17.10
C GLU A 118 22.92 -23.54 -16.02
N HIS A 119 22.23 -22.39 -16.01
CA HIS A 119 22.67 -21.22 -15.24
C HIS A 119 21.63 -20.61 -14.30
N SER A 120 20.36 -21.01 -14.30
CA SER A 120 19.37 -20.46 -13.36
C SER A 120 19.31 -21.26 -12.06
N LEU A 121 19.38 -20.57 -10.92
CA LEU A 121 19.14 -21.16 -9.60
C LEU A 121 17.70 -21.04 -9.12
N TYR A 122 16.88 -20.20 -9.76
CA TYR A 122 15.57 -19.81 -9.25
C TYR A 122 14.51 -19.83 -10.35
N PRO A 123 13.87 -20.99 -10.60
CA PRO A 123 12.86 -21.17 -11.66
C PRO A 123 11.72 -20.16 -11.58
N HIS A 124 11.28 -19.79 -10.37
CA HIS A 124 10.21 -18.82 -10.17
C HIS A 124 10.48 -17.46 -10.82
N TYR A 125 11.72 -16.94 -10.71
CA TYR A 125 12.09 -15.67 -11.33
C TYR A 125 12.17 -15.78 -12.85
N VAL A 126 12.54 -16.96 -13.38
CA VAL A 126 12.56 -17.20 -14.82
C VAL A 126 11.14 -17.23 -15.39
N ILE A 127 10.20 -17.92 -14.73
CA ILE A 127 8.79 -17.94 -15.13
C ILE A 127 8.23 -16.50 -15.14
N GLN A 128 8.46 -15.75 -14.05
CA GLN A 128 8.06 -14.34 -13.97
C GLN A 128 8.61 -13.52 -15.15
N ALA A 129 9.90 -13.67 -15.45
CA ALA A 129 10.57 -12.93 -16.51
C ALA A 129 10.07 -13.34 -17.92
N LEU A 130 9.82 -14.63 -18.16
CA LEU A 130 9.27 -15.11 -19.42
C LEU A 130 7.86 -14.58 -19.63
N VAL A 131 6.99 -14.64 -18.61
CA VAL A 131 5.63 -14.09 -18.70
C VAL A 131 5.66 -12.57 -18.93
N ASP A 132 6.55 -11.84 -18.25
CA ASP A 132 6.75 -10.40 -18.46
C ASP A 132 7.09 -10.05 -19.91
N LEU A 133 8.11 -10.73 -20.47
CA LEU A 133 8.53 -10.50 -21.84
C LEU A 133 7.46 -10.92 -22.86
N LYS A 134 6.74 -12.03 -22.63
CA LYS A 134 5.64 -12.46 -23.50
C LYS A 134 4.45 -11.50 -23.43
N LEU A 135 4.09 -11.00 -22.25
CA LEU A 135 3.05 -9.98 -22.11
C LEU A 135 3.41 -8.71 -22.87
N LYS A 136 4.68 -8.27 -22.77
CA LYS A 136 5.18 -7.13 -23.54
C LYS A 136 5.09 -7.36 -25.05
N LEU A 137 5.49 -8.54 -25.52
CA LEU A 137 5.36 -8.93 -26.93
C LEU A 137 3.89 -8.90 -27.38
N SER A 138 2.96 -9.38 -26.54
CA SER A 138 1.52 -9.33 -26.84
C SER A 138 1.04 -7.90 -27.13
N TYR A 139 1.46 -6.91 -26.34
CA TYR A 139 1.15 -5.50 -26.60
C TYR A 139 1.86 -4.94 -27.84
N LEU A 140 3.13 -5.32 -28.05
CA LEU A 140 3.87 -4.92 -29.25
C LEU A 140 3.18 -5.45 -30.51
N ASN A 141 2.62 -6.67 -30.49
CA ASN A 141 1.96 -7.25 -31.66
C ASN A 141 0.76 -6.44 -32.13
N ASP A 142 -0.05 -5.93 -31.21
CA ASP A 142 -1.19 -5.10 -31.57
C ASP A 142 -0.73 -3.76 -32.17
N VAL A 143 0.42 -3.23 -31.71
CA VAL A 143 1.06 -2.06 -32.32
C VAL A 143 1.59 -2.40 -33.72
N HIS A 144 2.18 -3.58 -33.87
CA HIS A 144 2.79 -4.04 -35.12
C HIS A 144 1.78 -4.11 -36.27
N GLN A 145 0.52 -4.45 -35.96
CA GLN A 145 -0.59 -4.48 -36.94
C GLN A 145 -0.82 -3.13 -37.63
N ARG A 146 -0.44 -2.02 -36.99
CA ARG A 146 -0.65 -0.66 -37.50
C ARG A 146 0.65 0.03 -37.89
N TYR A 147 1.78 -0.42 -37.36
CA TYR A 147 3.02 0.33 -37.32
C TYR A 147 4.27 -0.57 -37.28
N ALA A 148 5.31 -0.22 -38.06
CA ALA A 148 6.62 -0.85 -37.89
C ALA A 148 7.20 -0.55 -36.49
N ILE A 149 7.81 -1.58 -35.87
CA ILE A 149 8.43 -1.50 -34.54
C ILE A 149 9.94 -1.54 -34.71
N GLU A 150 10.61 -0.51 -34.21
CA GLU A 150 12.07 -0.41 -34.28
C GLU A 150 12.74 -1.38 -33.28
N PRO A 151 13.93 -1.94 -33.58
CA PRO A 151 14.62 -2.88 -32.70
C PRO A 151 14.80 -2.40 -31.25
N VAL A 152 14.91 -1.08 -31.08
CA VAL A 152 15.04 -0.44 -29.77
C VAL A 152 13.76 -0.47 -28.94
N GLU A 153 12.59 -0.51 -29.56
CA GLU A 153 11.28 -0.45 -28.89
C GLU A 153 10.96 -1.77 -28.18
N TYR A 154 11.45 -2.90 -28.72
CA TYR A 154 11.44 -4.20 -28.04
C TYR A 154 12.09 -4.13 -26.66
N ASN A 155 13.05 -3.25 -26.47
CA ASN A 155 13.80 -3.11 -25.23
C ASN A 155 13.46 -1.82 -24.47
N ALA A 156 12.39 -1.10 -24.82
CA ALA A 156 11.95 0.11 -24.10
C ALA A 156 10.99 -0.18 -22.94
N ASN A 157 10.82 0.75 -22.00
CA ASN A 157 9.75 0.66 -21.00
C ASN A 157 8.38 0.73 -21.69
N LEU A 158 7.50 -0.21 -21.36
CA LEU A 158 6.11 -0.23 -21.80
C LEU A 158 5.23 0.39 -20.71
N TYR A 159 4.50 1.43 -21.07
CA TYR A 159 3.44 1.99 -20.24
C TYR A 159 2.09 1.82 -20.92
N LEU A 160 1.08 1.49 -20.11
CA LEU A 160 -0.29 1.22 -20.54
C LEU A 160 -1.19 2.42 -20.25
N GLY A 161 -2.21 2.61 -21.09
CA GLY A 161 -3.23 3.63 -20.89
C GLY A 161 -2.70 5.04 -20.79
N LEU A 162 -1.87 5.50 -21.72
CA LEU A 162 -1.37 6.86 -21.75
C LEU A 162 -2.52 7.87 -21.90
N VAL A 163 -2.63 8.82 -20.97
CA VAL A 163 -3.66 9.86 -20.98
C VAL A 163 -3.01 11.21 -20.73
N PHE A 164 -3.32 12.18 -21.59
CA PHE A 164 -2.96 13.58 -21.35
C PHE A 164 -3.69 14.10 -20.12
N SER A 165 -2.94 14.65 -19.17
CA SER A 165 -3.48 15.18 -17.92
C SER A 165 -3.60 16.70 -17.96
N ARG A 166 -2.49 17.40 -18.24
CA ARG A 166 -2.43 18.87 -18.25
C ARG A 166 -1.17 19.40 -18.94
N LYS A 167 -1.13 20.70 -19.20
CA LYS A 167 0.12 21.41 -19.53
C LYS A 167 0.80 21.93 -18.26
N ALA A 168 2.11 21.77 -18.16
CA ALA A 168 2.96 22.35 -17.14
C ALA A 168 3.21 23.85 -17.43
N ARG A 169 3.69 24.59 -16.42
CA ARG A 169 3.90 26.05 -16.52
C ARG A 169 4.94 26.46 -17.56
N ASN A 170 5.91 25.59 -17.81
CA ASN A 170 6.95 25.75 -18.82
C ASN A 170 6.50 25.36 -20.24
N GLY A 171 5.21 25.02 -20.43
CA GLY A 171 4.65 24.61 -21.71
C GLY A 171 4.73 23.11 -22.01
N ASN A 172 5.46 22.33 -21.19
CA ASN A 172 5.56 20.88 -21.35
C ASN A 172 4.20 20.19 -21.12
N GLU A 173 4.03 19.00 -21.69
CA GLU A 173 2.82 18.21 -21.53
C GLU A 173 3.00 17.14 -20.46
N VAL A 174 2.01 17.01 -19.56
CA VAL A 174 2.03 16.02 -18.49
C VAL A 174 1.09 14.88 -18.85
N PHE A 175 1.63 13.68 -18.88
CA PHE A 175 0.91 12.44 -19.15
C PHE A 175 0.83 11.57 -17.90
N GLU A 176 -0.28 10.86 -17.77
CA GLU A 176 -0.45 9.75 -16.84
C GLU A 176 -0.44 8.43 -17.62
N ALA A 177 0.17 7.41 -17.06
CA ALA A 177 0.18 6.06 -17.60
C ALA A 177 0.27 5.02 -16.48
N LEU A 178 0.30 3.75 -16.86
CA LEU A 178 0.40 2.62 -15.93
C LEU A 178 1.60 1.75 -16.28
N GLU A 179 2.41 1.46 -15.29
CA GLU A 179 3.47 0.46 -15.35
C GLU A 179 2.95 -0.82 -14.69
N TYR A 180 3.06 -1.95 -15.39
CA TYR A 180 2.67 -3.23 -14.82
C TYR A 180 3.86 -3.88 -14.11
N GLU A 181 3.57 -4.67 -13.08
CA GLU A 181 4.54 -5.43 -12.30
C GLU A 181 3.98 -6.83 -12.10
N LEU A 182 4.82 -7.83 -12.41
CA LEU A 182 4.53 -9.23 -12.18
C LEU A 182 5.37 -9.76 -11.02
N TYR A 183 4.75 -10.58 -10.19
CA TYR A 183 5.43 -11.34 -9.14
C TYR A 183 4.98 -12.79 -9.20
N PHE A 184 5.91 -13.73 -9.32
CA PHE A 184 5.61 -15.16 -9.25
C PHE A 184 6.12 -15.74 -7.92
N SER A 185 5.19 -16.23 -7.09
CA SER A 185 5.50 -16.72 -5.74
C SER A 185 6.08 -18.14 -5.75
N LYS A 186 6.64 -18.55 -4.60
CA LYS A 186 7.14 -19.93 -4.41
C LYS A 186 6.01 -20.95 -4.40
N GLU A 187 4.82 -20.50 -4.03
CA GLU A 187 3.56 -21.25 -4.01
C GLU A 187 2.85 -21.25 -5.37
N GLN A 188 3.57 -20.82 -6.42
CA GLN A 188 3.15 -20.86 -7.81
C GLN A 188 1.94 -19.95 -8.11
N GLU A 189 1.92 -18.78 -7.48
CA GLU A 189 0.92 -17.74 -7.73
C GLU A 189 1.56 -16.62 -8.56
N LEU A 190 0.98 -16.32 -9.71
CA LEU A 190 1.30 -15.15 -10.51
C LEU A 190 0.42 -13.98 -10.09
N VAL A 191 1.05 -12.89 -9.68
CA VAL A 191 0.39 -11.66 -9.22
C VAL A 191 0.66 -10.54 -10.21
N LEU A 192 -0.41 -9.87 -10.67
CA LEU A 192 -0.32 -8.66 -11.48
C LEU A 192 -0.68 -7.42 -10.65
N SER A 193 0.19 -6.41 -10.67
CA SER A 193 -0.10 -5.09 -10.11
C SER A 193 0.14 -4.00 -11.15
N LEU A 194 -0.64 -2.92 -11.09
CA LEU A 194 -0.41 -1.72 -11.90
C LEU A 194 -0.03 -0.54 -11.00
N LYS A 195 1.06 0.15 -11.34
CA LYS A 195 1.55 1.37 -10.69
C LYS A 195 1.28 2.57 -11.59
N ARG A 196 0.86 3.68 -10.99
CA ARG A 196 0.70 4.95 -11.70
C ARG A 196 2.07 5.54 -12.03
N ALA A 197 2.28 5.89 -13.29
CA ALA A 197 3.43 6.66 -13.75
C ALA A 197 2.95 8.03 -14.24
N VAL A 198 3.58 9.10 -13.77
CA VAL A 198 3.28 10.47 -14.24
C VAL A 198 4.54 11.07 -14.79
N MET A 199 4.46 11.58 -16.01
CA MET A 199 5.64 11.97 -16.79
C MET A 199 5.40 13.33 -17.40
N GLU A 200 6.38 14.22 -17.25
CA GLU A 200 6.41 15.49 -17.96
C GLU A 200 7.25 15.32 -19.22
N CYS A 201 6.68 15.69 -20.35
CA CYS A 201 7.26 15.48 -21.66
C CYS A 201 7.36 16.81 -22.41
N ALA A 202 8.53 17.07 -23.01
CA ALA A 202 8.68 18.16 -23.96
C ALA A 202 8.01 17.78 -25.28
N SER A 203 7.35 18.74 -25.91
CA SER A 203 6.82 18.56 -27.28
C SER A 203 7.97 18.63 -28.28
N SER A 204 8.25 17.55 -29.00
CA SER A 204 9.17 17.61 -30.16
C SER A 204 8.38 17.73 -31.47
N MET A 205 8.98 18.40 -32.46
CA MET A 205 8.36 18.69 -33.77
C MET A 205 8.42 17.52 -34.77
N GLU A 206 9.04 16.39 -34.43
CA GLU A 206 9.12 15.22 -35.30
C GLU A 206 8.14 14.12 -34.87
N SER A 207 7.25 13.75 -35.80
CA SER A 207 6.36 12.59 -35.81
C SER A 207 7.08 11.31 -35.34
N ALA A 208 6.58 10.41 -34.49
CA ALA A 208 5.26 10.21 -33.89
C ALA A 208 5.40 9.45 -32.55
N SER A 209 4.65 9.84 -31.52
CA SER A 209 4.17 8.89 -30.51
C SER A 209 2.92 8.26 -31.11
N ARG A 210 3.07 7.11 -31.77
CA ARG A 210 1.96 6.43 -32.43
C ARG A 210 0.96 5.96 -31.36
N PRO A 211 -0.29 6.44 -31.39
CA PRO A 211 -1.31 5.98 -30.48
C PRO A 211 -2.09 4.81 -31.09
N VAL A 212 -2.80 4.10 -30.21
CA VAL A 212 -4.03 3.34 -30.47
C VAL A 212 -3.86 1.93 -31.04
N THR A 213 -3.92 0.95 -30.14
CA THR A 213 -4.85 -0.18 -30.35
C THR A 213 -6.24 0.29 -29.90
N ASP A 214 -7.31 -0.31 -30.40
CA ASP A 214 -8.68 0.09 -30.01
C ASP A 214 -8.92 -0.05 -28.49
N SER A 215 -8.06 -0.83 -27.82
CA SER A 215 -8.00 -1.04 -26.37
C SER A 215 -6.78 -0.33 -25.74
N GLY A 216 -6.86 0.99 -25.53
CA GLY A 216 -5.98 1.69 -24.59
C GLY A 216 -4.63 2.18 -25.13
N MET A 217 -4.37 3.47 -24.98
CA MET A 217 -3.18 4.15 -25.49
C MET A 217 -1.88 3.56 -24.90
N LEU A 218 -0.94 3.08 -25.72
CA LEU A 218 0.37 2.61 -25.26
C LEU A 218 1.43 3.72 -25.36
N MET A 219 2.41 3.71 -24.46
CA MET A 219 3.60 4.55 -24.57
C MET A 219 4.87 3.73 -24.40
N PHE A 220 5.83 3.95 -25.31
CA PHE A 220 7.19 3.45 -25.21
C PHE A 220 8.12 4.62 -24.89
N ASP A 221 8.76 4.58 -23.73
CA ASP A 221 9.72 5.62 -23.33
C ASP A 221 11.09 5.34 -23.97
N TRP A 222 11.35 6.00 -25.10
CA TRP A 222 12.63 5.97 -25.82
C TRP A 222 13.05 7.39 -26.25
N SER A 223 14.36 7.66 -26.23
CA SER A 223 14.96 8.90 -26.70
C SER A 223 14.76 9.04 -28.21
N GLY A 224 13.98 10.04 -28.65
CA GLY A 224 13.82 10.37 -30.08
C GLY A 224 12.37 10.40 -30.61
N LYS A 225 11.34 10.27 -29.77
CA LYS A 225 9.92 10.36 -30.19
C LYS A 225 9.26 11.69 -29.78
N ARG A 226 8.05 11.96 -30.34
CA ARG A 226 7.21 13.17 -30.17
C ARG A 226 7.14 13.72 -28.74
N TYR A 227 7.13 12.84 -27.76
CA TYR A 227 7.15 13.17 -26.34
C TYR A 227 8.40 12.59 -25.71
N GLN A 228 9.39 13.44 -25.51
CA GLN A 228 10.57 13.06 -24.75
C GLN A 228 10.31 13.32 -23.27
N ARG A 229 10.32 12.27 -22.46
CA ARG A 229 10.22 12.41 -21.01
C ARG A 229 11.38 13.27 -20.52
N VAL A 230 11.04 14.44 -19.99
CA VAL A 230 11.98 15.37 -19.34
C VAL A 230 12.20 14.93 -17.91
N GLN A 231 11.11 14.58 -17.21
CA GLN A 231 11.18 14.13 -15.83
C GLN A 231 10.02 13.21 -15.46
N SER A 232 10.26 12.39 -14.44
CA SER A 232 9.21 11.62 -13.76
C SER A 232 8.65 12.44 -12.61
N LEU A 233 7.33 12.55 -12.52
CA LEU A 233 6.64 13.24 -11.44
C LEU A 233 6.15 12.24 -10.39
N ASN A 234 6.08 12.67 -9.13
CA ASN A 234 5.54 11.84 -8.06
C ASN A 234 4.04 11.58 -8.32
N ALA A 235 3.71 10.34 -8.66
CA ALA A 235 2.35 9.93 -8.99
C ALA A 235 1.38 10.09 -7.82
N THR A 236 1.84 10.01 -6.58
CA THR A 236 0.96 10.20 -5.42
C THR A 236 0.42 11.63 -5.32
N THR A 237 1.14 12.62 -5.85
CA THR A 237 0.76 14.04 -5.79
C THR A 237 0.26 14.60 -7.11
N ASN A 238 0.59 13.94 -8.23
CA ASN A 238 0.37 14.43 -9.59
C ASN A 238 -0.58 13.59 -10.45
N SER A 239 -1.04 12.44 -9.97
CA SER A 239 -2.01 11.60 -10.68
C SER A 239 -3.43 11.79 -10.16
N ASP A 240 -4.38 11.99 -11.07
CA ASP A 240 -5.81 12.01 -10.77
C ASP A 240 -6.51 10.70 -11.16
N ARG A 241 -5.82 9.81 -11.87
CA ARG A 241 -6.35 8.53 -12.36
C ARG A 241 -6.98 7.69 -11.25
N LYS A 242 -8.24 7.33 -11.46
CA LYS A 242 -9.03 6.49 -10.55
C LYS A 242 -8.76 5.01 -10.79
N TYR A 243 -9.03 4.19 -9.77
CA TYR A 243 -8.96 2.75 -9.94
C TYR A 243 -10.03 2.28 -10.92
N MET A 244 -11.27 2.72 -10.73
CA MET A 244 -12.38 2.46 -11.64
C MET A 244 -13.20 3.74 -11.84
N ALA A 245 -13.69 3.96 -13.04
CA ALA A 245 -14.67 4.99 -13.35
C ALA A 245 -15.89 4.31 -13.97
N PHE A 246 -17.09 4.62 -13.47
CA PHE A 246 -18.34 4.09 -14.04
C PHE A 246 -18.82 5.01 -15.17
N ALA A 247 -19.72 4.49 -16.00
CA ALA A 247 -20.38 5.24 -17.07
C ALA A 247 -20.80 6.63 -16.56
N THR A 248 -20.32 7.66 -17.26
CA THR A 248 -20.65 9.06 -17.00
C THR A 248 -21.40 9.60 -18.20
N ASN A 249 -22.63 10.07 -17.96
CA ASN A 249 -23.44 10.74 -18.99
C ASN A 249 -23.11 12.24 -19.05
N HIS A 250 -22.05 12.68 -18.37
CA HIS A 250 -21.69 14.09 -18.29
C HIS A 250 -20.95 14.52 -19.56
N PRO A 251 -21.46 15.49 -20.34
CA PRO A 251 -20.82 15.94 -21.57
C PRO A 251 -19.40 16.47 -21.38
N GLU A 252 -19.08 16.97 -20.18
CA GLU A 252 -17.78 17.52 -19.82
C GLU A 252 -16.85 16.51 -19.10
N ALA A 253 -17.14 15.21 -19.17
CA ALA A 253 -16.29 14.20 -18.55
C ALA A 253 -14.86 14.27 -19.10
N LYS A 254 -13.87 14.33 -18.21
CA LYS A 254 -12.47 14.34 -18.63
C LYS A 254 -12.05 12.93 -19.04
N ALA A 255 -10.96 12.82 -19.81
CA ALA A 255 -10.42 11.52 -20.23
C ALA A 255 -10.20 10.57 -19.03
N LEU A 256 -9.73 11.08 -17.88
CA LEU A 256 -9.49 10.27 -16.67
C LEU A 256 -10.76 9.84 -15.92
N ASP A 257 -11.93 10.33 -16.33
CA ASP A 257 -13.24 9.91 -15.81
C ASP A 257 -13.88 8.78 -16.66
N LEU A 258 -13.21 8.33 -17.73
CA LEU A 258 -13.68 7.26 -18.60
C LEU A 258 -13.15 5.90 -18.14
N TYR A 259 -14.00 4.86 -18.20
CA TYR A 259 -13.65 3.52 -17.74
C TYR A 259 -12.42 2.93 -18.45
N GLN A 260 -12.34 3.08 -19.78
CA GLN A 260 -11.21 2.60 -20.60
C GLN A 260 -9.85 3.22 -20.26
N ASN A 261 -9.84 4.31 -19.47
CA ASN A 261 -8.63 4.97 -18.97
C ASN A 261 -8.34 4.66 -17.49
N SER A 262 -9.18 3.83 -16.86
CA SER A 262 -9.06 3.46 -15.45
C SER A 262 -8.03 2.33 -15.25
N ILE A 263 -7.51 2.22 -14.02
CA ILE A 263 -6.55 1.16 -13.68
C ILE A 263 -7.19 -0.22 -13.86
N ASN A 264 -8.47 -0.35 -13.50
CA ASN A 264 -9.22 -1.58 -13.56
C ASN A 264 -9.32 -2.16 -14.98
N TYR A 265 -9.57 -1.32 -15.98
CA TYR A 265 -9.63 -1.73 -17.38
C TYR A 265 -8.31 -2.36 -17.82
N HIS A 266 -7.20 -1.65 -17.64
CA HIS A 266 -5.88 -2.16 -18.05
C HIS A 266 -5.41 -3.36 -17.24
N GLN A 267 -5.80 -3.45 -15.96
CA GLN A 267 -5.47 -4.60 -15.12
C GLN A 267 -6.19 -5.86 -15.63
N THR A 268 -7.43 -5.70 -16.07
CA THR A 268 -8.26 -6.77 -16.64
C THR A 268 -7.72 -7.20 -18.01
N ASP A 269 -7.40 -6.25 -18.89
CA ASP A 269 -6.76 -6.53 -20.20
C ASP A 269 -5.42 -7.28 -20.06
N CYS A 270 -4.55 -6.84 -19.15
CA CYS A 270 -3.30 -7.56 -18.85
C CYS A 270 -3.55 -9.01 -18.42
N LEU A 271 -4.49 -9.26 -17.50
CA LEU A 271 -4.81 -10.62 -17.07
C LEU A 271 -5.40 -11.45 -18.22
N ASN A 272 -6.30 -10.89 -19.02
CA ASN A 272 -6.87 -11.58 -20.18
C ASN A 272 -5.78 -11.97 -21.19
N ARG A 273 -4.78 -11.12 -21.41
CA ARG A 273 -3.60 -11.44 -22.24
C ARG A 273 -2.76 -12.57 -21.66
N ILE A 274 -2.48 -12.52 -20.36
CA ILE A 274 -1.74 -13.59 -19.66
C ILE A 274 -2.53 -14.91 -19.74
N GLU A 275 -3.83 -14.90 -19.46
CA GLU A 275 -4.67 -16.09 -19.53
C GLU A 275 -4.69 -16.67 -20.94
N ARG A 276 -4.81 -15.84 -21.99
CA ARG A 276 -4.72 -16.29 -23.40
C ARG A 276 -3.34 -16.90 -23.72
N LEU A 277 -2.26 -16.27 -23.25
CA LEU A 277 -0.90 -16.80 -23.39
C LEU A 277 -0.75 -18.18 -22.73
N LEU A 278 -1.18 -18.32 -21.48
CA LEU A 278 -1.10 -19.59 -20.74
C LEU A 278 -1.94 -20.69 -21.39
N LYS A 279 -3.17 -20.36 -21.84
CA LYS A 279 -4.02 -21.30 -22.60
C LYS A 279 -3.32 -21.78 -23.88
N ARG A 280 -2.74 -20.87 -24.67
CA ARG A 280 -2.02 -21.21 -25.91
C ARG A 280 -0.78 -22.04 -25.65
N ALA A 281 -0.08 -21.81 -24.52
CA ALA A 281 1.08 -22.60 -24.10
C ALA A 281 0.68 -23.98 -23.52
N GLY A 282 -0.62 -24.24 -23.35
CA GLY A 282 -1.12 -25.44 -22.68
C GLY A 282 -0.68 -25.53 -21.22
N ILE A 283 -0.42 -24.39 -20.57
CA ILE A 283 -0.04 -24.34 -19.16
C ILE A 283 -1.32 -24.32 -18.33
N GLU A 284 -1.42 -25.24 -17.38
CA GLU A 284 -2.55 -25.26 -16.44
C GLU A 284 -2.52 -24.02 -15.55
N PHE A 285 -3.67 -23.37 -15.41
CA PHE A 285 -3.84 -22.29 -14.45
C PHE A 285 -5.29 -22.21 -13.96
N SER A 286 -5.47 -21.60 -12.80
CA SER A 286 -6.78 -21.24 -12.25
C SER A 286 -6.77 -19.82 -11.73
N PRO A 287 -7.75 -18.97 -12.09
CA PRO A 287 -7.91 -17.67 -11.46
C PRO A 287 -8.20 -17.81 -9.97
N LEU A 288 -7.48 -17.05 -9.14
CA LEU A 288 -7.79 -17.00 -7.73
C LEU A 288 -9.04 -16.13 -7.53
N VAL A 289 -10.05 -16.68 -6.86
CA VAL A 289 -11.33 -15.99 -6.63
C VAL A 289 -11.45 -15.62 -5.16
N TYR A 290 -11.99 -14.43 -4.91
CA TYR A 290 -12.45 -14.07 -3.58
C TYR A 290 -13.96 -14.30 -3.47
N GLN A 291 -14.40 -15.08 -2.50
CA GLN A 291 -15.79 -15.32 -2.17
C GLN A 291 -15.96 -15.35 -0.65
N ALA A 292 -16.69 -14.37 -0.10
CA ALA A 292 -16.91 -14.29 1.33
C ALA A 292 -17.74 -15.50 1.79
N THR A 293 -17.27 -16.15 2.84
CA THR A 293 -17.95 -17.23 3.55
C THR A 293 -18.63 -16.73 4.82
N HIS A 294 -18.14 -15.62 5.36
CA HIS A 294 -18.60 -15.04 6.61
C HIS A 294 -18.65 -13.51 6.49
N GLN A 295 -19.43 -12.87 7.37
CA GLN A 295 -19.56 -11.43 7.46
C GLN A 295 -19.64 -10.98 8.92
N VAL A 296 -18.94 -9.89 9.23
CA VAL A 296 -19.09 -9.15 10.49
C VAL A 296 -19.76 -7.83 10.19
N ARG A 297 -20.86 -7.57 10.89
CA ARG A 297 -21.68 -6.37 10.71
C ARG A 297 -21.61 -5.39 11.88
N THR A 298 -21.32 -5.92 13.06
CA THR A 298 -21.16 -5.16 14.29
C THR A 298 -19.74 -4.64 14.41
N PHE A 299 -19.62 -3.35 14.66
CA PHE A 299 -18.37 -2.70 15.04
C PHE A 299 -18.55 -2.20 16.47
N LEU A 300 -17.48 -2.12 17.25
CA LEU A 300 -17.61 -1.51 18.57
C LEU A 300 -17.94 -0.02 18.43
N GLU A 301 -18.93 0.38 19.21
CA GLU A 301 -19.43 1.75 19.37
C GLU A 301 -19.21 2.14 20.85
N GLY A 302 -19.42 3.40 21.24
CA GLY A 302 -19.24 3.80 22.65
C GLY A 302 -17.79 3.99 23.09
N LEU A 303 -17.00 4.67 22.27
CA LEU A 303 -15.60 5.01 22.55
C LEU A 303 -15.46 5.90 23.81
N PRO A 304 -14.27 5.90 24.46
CA PRO A 304 -14.05 6.69 25.66
C PRO A 304 -14.28 8.18 25.41
N THR A 305 -14.66 8.87 26.48
CA THR A 305 -14.79 10.33 26.55
C THR A 305 -13.66 10.93 27.36
N MET A 306 -13.31 12.18 27.08
CA MET A 306 -12.34 12.92 27.90
C MET A 306 -12.94 13.32 29.24
N SER A 307 -12.13 13.31 30.29
CA SER A 307 -12.43 13.89 31.60
C SER A 307 -11.36 14.88 32.09
N ASN A 308 -10.16 14.86 31.51
CA ASN A 308 -9.14 15.87 31.78
C ASN A 308 -9.57 17.27 31.29
N PRO A 309 -9.14 18.35 31.95
CA PRO A 309 -9.25 19.69 31.38
C PRO A 309 -8.48 19.78 30.06
N LEU A 310 -9.09 20.43 29.05
CA LEU A 310 -8.49 20.65 27.75
C LEU A 310 -7.93 22.08 27.64
N TRP A 311 -6.64 22.19 27.34
CA TRP A 311 -5.97 23.46 27.08
C TRP A 311 -5.68 23.60 25.59
N LEU A 312 -6.07 24.73 25.00
CA LEU A 312 -5.76 25.07 23.61
C LEU A 312 -4.48 25.91 23.58
N LEU A 313 -3.48 25.43 22.84
CA LEU A 313 -2.19 26.09 22.63
C LEU A 313 -2.17 26.69 21.22
N ASP A 314 -2.35 28.00 21.12
CA ASP A 314 -2.29 28.73 19.84
C ASP A 314 -0.84 29.06 19.50
N THR A 315 -0.35 28.44 18.43
CA THR A 315 1.06 28.51 17.99
C THR A 315 1.25 29.40 16.75
N ALA A 316 0.21 30.09 16.30
CA ALA A 316 0.34 31.03 15.18
C ALA A 316 1.29 32.17 15.55
N LYS A 317 2.17 32.55 14.61
CA LYS A 317 3.12 33.67 14.79
C LYS A 317 2.74 34.89 13.96
N GLY A 318 2.39 34.71 12.69
CA GLY A 318 2.15 35.81 11.75
C GLY A 318 0.71 36.31 11.67
N THR A 319 -0.26 35.50 12.07
CA THR A 319 -1.71 35.80 11.96
C THR A 319 -2.42 35.87 13.31
N ALA A 320 -1.69 35.66 14.40
CA ALA A 320 -2.21 35.53 15.77
C ALA A 320 -3.09 36.71 16.19
N ASP A 321 -2.70 37.94 15.82
CA ASP A 321 -3.40 39.17 16.20
C ASP A 321 -4.57 39.53 15.27
N SER A 322 -4.80 38.76 14.19
CA SER A 322 -5.89 39.05 13.28
C SER A 322 -7.24 38.69 13.91
N GLU A 323 -8.24 39.56 13.75
CA GLU A 323 -9.59 39.36 14.29
C GLU A 323 -10.21 38.03 13.81
N ALA A 324 -9.94 37.66 12.55
CA ALA A 324 -10.38 36.39 11.97
C ALA A 324 -9.76 35.17 12.66
N TRP A 325 -8.48 35.23 13.02
CA TRP A 325 -7.80 34.17 13.74
C TRP A 325 -8.32 34.04 15.17
N LEU A 326 -8.37 35.15 15.92
CA LEU A 326 -8.90 35.18 17.29
C LEU A 326 -10.35 34.65 17.36
N SER A 327 -11.20 35.04 16.41
CA SER A 327 -12.57 34.52 16.29
C SER A 327 -12.61 33.01 16.01
N THR A 328 -11.68 32.52 15.17
CA THR A 328 -11.55 31.09 14.89
C THR A 328 -11.07 30.31 16.12
N ILE A 329 -10.06 30.81 16.84
CA ILE A 329 -9.56 30.20 18.07
C ILE A 329 -10.66 30.14 19.13
N LYS A 330 -11.43 31.22 19.32
CA LYS A 330 -12.57 31.23 20.24
C LYS A 330 -13.60 30.16 19.85
N THR A 331 -13.96 30.09 18.57
CA THR A 331 -14.89 29.08 18.05
C THR A 331 -14.37 27.65 18.29
N LEU A 332 -13.06 27.42 18.09
CA LEU A 332 -12.45 26.11 18.34
C LEU A 332 -12.43 25.79 19.82
N ALA A 333 -12.04 26.73 20.68
CA ALA A 333 -12.06 26.54 22.14
C ALA A 333 -13.46 26.13 22.62
N GLU A 334 -14.51 26.81 22.16
CA GLU A 334 -15.90 26.45 22.46
C GLU A 334 -16.26 25.05 21.96
N LYS A 335 -15.98 24.74 20.69
CA LYS A 335 -16.32 23.44 20.09
C LYS A 335 -15.57 22.26 20.70
N PHE A 336 -14.32 22.46 21.11
CA PHE A 336 -13.51 21.45 21.76
C PHE A 336 -13.75 21.39 23.28
N GLY A 337 -14.45 22.36 23.86
CA GLY A 337 -14.63 22.47 25.31
C GLY A 337 -13.34 22.82 26.06
N ALA A 338 -12.45 23.60 25.44
CA ALA A 338 -11.20 24.01 26.06
C ALA A 338 -11.46 24.99 27.22
N CYS A 339 -10.96 24.67 28.41
CA CYS A 339 -11.11 25.50 29.60
C CYS A 339 -10.05 26.60 29.71
N LYS A 340 -8.98 26.52 28.91
CA LYS A 340 -7.87 27.48 28.90
C LYS A 340 -7.31 27.64 27.48
N VAL A 341 -6.95 28.86 27.12
CA VAL A 341 -6.25 29.18 25.86
C VAL A 341 -4.92 29.87 26.22
N LEU A 342 -3.82 29.42 25.61
CA LEU A 342 -2.48 30.00 25.76
C LEU A 342 -1.93 30.35 24.38
N SER A 343 -1.23 31.47 24.26
CA SER A 343 -0.66 31.97 23.00
C SER A 343 0.64 32.75 23.25
N GLY A 344 1.42 32.96 22.18
CA GLY A 344 2.64 33.79 22.20
C GLY A 344 3.66 33.36 23.26
N ASP A 345 4.21 34.32 23.99
CA ASP A 345 5.18 34.10 25.07
C ASP A 345 4.60 33.35 26.28
N GLY A 346 3.26 33.17 26.32
CA GLY A 346 2.57 32.39 27.35
C GLY A 346 2.51 30.89 27.05
N LEU A 347 3.07 30.42 25.93
CA LEU A 347 3.14 28.99 25.60
C LEU A 347 4.21 28.29 26.44
N PRO A 348 3.88 27.19 27.14
CA PRO A 348 4.86 26.41 27.88
C PRO A 348 5.84 25.74 26.92
N LEU A 349 7.07 25.47 27.38
CA LEU A 349 7.99 24.62 26.62
C LEU A 349 7.45 23.18 26.53
N PRO A 350 7.80 22.41 25.48
CA PRO A 350 7.42 20.99 25.39
C PRO A 350 7.76 20.15 26.63
N THR A 351 8.82 20.51 27.35
CA THR A 351 9.28 19.88 28.60
C THR A 351 8.45 20.26 29.82
N GLU A 352 7.65 21.32 29.74
CA GLU A 352 6.85 21.87 30.85
C GLU A 352 5.38 21.44 30.79
N LEU A 353 4.97 20.72 29.74
CA LEU A 353 3.61 20.20 29.62
C LEU A 353 3.35 19.14 30.70
N ALA A 354 2.19 19.25 31.35
CA ALA A 354 1.79 18.31 32.39
C ALA A 354 1.56 16.91 31.81
N VAL A 355 1.94 15.89 32.59
CA VAL A 355 1.77 14.48 32.23
C VAL A 355 0.47 13.96 32.81
N GLY A 356 -0.34 13.25 32.02
CA GLY A 356 -1.54 12.52 32.45
C GLY A 356 -2.76 13.33 32.88
N ASN A 357 -2.60 14.57 33.36
CA ASN A 357 -3.67 15.33 34.03
C ASN A 357 -4.29 16.47 33.20
N THR A 358 -3.70 16.79 32.06
CA THR A 358 -4.17 17.85 31.17
C THR A 358 -4.09 17.37 29.74
N ASN A 359 -5.12 17.66 28.95
CA ASN A 359 -5.11 17.44 27.52
C ASN A 359 -4.70 18.72 26.81
N TYR A 360 -3.88 18.60 25.77
CA TYR A 360 -3.39 19.74 24.99
C TYR A 360 -3.82 19.65 23.53
N LEU A 361 -4.56 20.66 23.06
CA LEU A 361 -4.85 20.85 21.64
C LEU A 361 -3.89 21.90 21.09
N VAL A 362 -2.92 21.49 20.29
CA VAL A 362 -1.99 22.40 19.62
C VAL A 362 -2.62 22.87 18.32
N VAL A 363 -2.94 24.16 18.24
CA VAL A 363 -3.53 24.78 17.05
C VAL A 363 -2.47 25.56 16.31
N SER A 364 -2.32 25.28 15.01
CA SER A 364 -1.32 25.90 14.15
C SER A 364 -1.98 26.46 12.89
N GLU A 365 -1.43 27.54 12.35
CA GLU A 365 -1.85 28.02 11.04
C GLU A 365 -1.46 27.00 9.97
N LYS A 366 -2.38 26.73 9.04
CA LYS A 366 -2.11 25.83 7.93
C LYS A 366 -1.15 26.48 6.94
N VAL A 367 0.13 26.18 7.08
CA VAL A 367 1.17 26.67 6.17
C VAL A 367 1.08 25.95 4.83
N LYS A 368 1.18 26.71 3.73
CA LYS A 368 1.36 26.13 2.39
C LYS A 368 2.78 25.61 2.27
N THR A 369 2.97 24.31 2.45
CA THR A 369 4.28 23.68 2.28
C THR A 369 4.54 23.24 0.85
N SER A 370 5.80 23.25 0.43
CA SER A 370 6.26 22.53 -0.75
C SER A 370 6.08 21.02 -0.48
N GLY A 371 5.17 20.39 -1.22
CA GLY A 371 4.71 19.03 -0.92
C GLY A 371 3.34 19.02 -0.24
N LYS A 372 2.39 18.30 -0.84
CA LYS A 372 1.00 18.19 -0.35
C LYS A 372 0.98 17.26 0.87
N SER A 373 1.12 17.78 2.09
CA SER A 373 0.73 17.02 3.28
C SER A 373 -0.76 16.69 3.17
N LYS A 374 -1.10 15.40 3.14
CA LYS A 374 -2.48 14.93 2.94
C LYS A 374 -3.25 14.69 4.24
N ASN A 375 -2.59 14.74 5.40
CA ASN A 375 -3.12 14.16 6.65
C ASN A 375 -3.58 15.17 7.73
N GLY A 376 -3.53 16.48 7.46
CA GLY A 376 -4.28 17.48 8.27
C GLY A 376 -3.77 17.78 9.67
N SER A 377 -2.62 17.24 10.08
CA SER A 377 -1.81 17.73 11.20
C SER A 377 -0.41 18.03 10.67
N SER A 378 0.00 19.29 10.65
CA SER A 378 1.30 19.69 10.12
C SER A 378 2.38 19.23 11.07
N ILE A 379 3.11 18.18 10.67
CA ILE A 379 4.42 17.87 11.24
C ILE A 379 5.42 18.53 10.30
N SER A 380 6.22 19.47 10.78
CA SER A 380 7.03 20.33 9.94
C SER A 380 8.33 20.81 10.61
N LYS A 381 9.27 21.22 9.76
CA LYS A 381 10.55 21.82 10.12
C LYS A 381 10.66 23.19 9.46
N SER A 382 11.19 24.16 10.19
CA SER A 382 11.54 25.47 9.66
C SER A 382 12.88 25.39 8.90
N GLU A 383 12.90 25.86 7.66
CA GLU A 383 14.11 25.98 6.82
C GLU A 383 14.24 27.44 6.36
N GLY A 384 14.86 28.28 7.22
CA GLY A 384 14.93 29.72 6.96
C GLY A 384 13.54 30.36 6.94
N GLU A 385 13.17 30.99 5.83
CA GLU A 385 11.82 31.54 5.61
C GLU A 385 10.82 30.48 5.10
N GLU A 386 11.28 29.29 4.70
CA GLU A 386 10.44 28.21 4.20
C GLU A 386 10.07 27.19 5.29
N THR A 387 8.98 26.45 5.08
CA THR A 387 8.53 25.38 5.97
C THR A 387 8.43 24.08 5.20
N GLN A 388 9.19 23.08 5.63
CA GLN A 388 9.16 21.73 5.09
C GLN A 388 8.15 20.90 5.88
N ALA A 389 7.09 20.39 5.22
CA ALA A 389 6.16 19.45 5.84
C ALA A 389 6.59 18.00 5.65
N TYR A 390 6.39 17.19 6.69
CA TYR A 390 6.48 15.74 6.66
C TYR A 390 5.09 15.10 6.51
N ASN A 391 5.06 13.92 5.91
CA ASN A 391 3.82 13.14 5.79
C ASN A 391 3.52 12.29 7.03
N THR A 392 4.55 12.03 7.86
CA THR A 392 4.46 11.16 9.05
C THR A 392 5.41 11.64 10.14
N PHE A 393 5.07 11.35 11.41
CA PHE A 393 5.95 11.58 12.56
C PHE A 393 7.32 10.90 12.39
N TRP A 394 7.35 9.68 11.86
CA TRP A 394 8.58 8.93 11.62
C TRP A 394 9.58 9.64 10.72
N GLN A 395 9.10 10.36 9.70
CA GLN A 395 9.98 11.15 8.84
C GLN A 395 10.63 12.31 9.60
N ALA A 396 9.87 12.98 10.48
CA ALA A 396 10.40 14.04 11.33
C ALA A 396 11.37 13.49 12.39
N LEU A 397 11.09 12.31 12.96
CA LEU A 397 12.00 11.63 13.88
C LEU A 397 13.35 11.33 13.21
N ASN A 398 13.33 10.72 12.03
CA ASN A 398 14.57 10.40 11.31
C ASN A 398 15.36 11.67 10.94
N ASP A 399 14.68 12.75 10.54
CA ASP A 399 15.36 14.02 10.28
C ASP A 399 15.93 14.63 11.56
N SER A 400 15.22 14.57 12.69
CA SER A 400 15.71 15.07 13.98
C SER A 400 16.96 14.33 14.47
N GLN A 401 17.06 13.02 14.19
CA GLN A 401 18.24 12.21 14.53
C GLN A 401 19.44 12.55 13.65
N ARG A 402 19.21 12.82 12.35
CA ARG A 402 20.27 13.22 11.41
C ARG A 402 20.70 14.68 11.62
N ASN A 403 19.77 15.53 12.07
CA ASN A 403 19.96 16.97 12.25
C ASN A 403 19.49 17.42 13.66
N PRO A 404 20.25 17.14 14.74
CA PRO A 404 19.83 17.44 16.10
C PRO A 404 19.58 18.94 16.40
N GLY A 405 20.15 19.84 15.58
CA GLY A 405 19.94 21.30 15.70
C GLY A 405 18.77 21.84 14.87
N ALA A 406 18.01 21.00 14.19
CA ALA A 406 16.87 21.43 13.39
C ALA A 406 15.76 22.02 14.25
N GLN A 407 15.15 23.11 13.79
CA GLN A 407 14.00 23.74 14.45
C GLN A 407 12.70 23.19 13.87
N PHE A 408 11.97 22.45 14.68
CA PHE A 408 10.66 21.91 14.33
C PHE A 408 9.54 22.82 14.82
N ASP A 409 8.35 22.73 14.22
CA ASP A 409 7.18 23.40 14.77
C ASP A 409 6.86 22.90 16.19
N TYR A 410 6.02 23.65 16.91
CA TYR A 410 5.73 23.36 18.31
C TYR A 410 5.12 21.97 18.51
N TYR A 411 4.14 21.57 17.69
CA TYR A 411 3.49 20.27 17.83
C TYR A 411 4.49 19.13 17.55
N THR A 412 5.30 19.26 16.50
CA THR A 412 6.35 18.31 16.17
C THR A 412 7.38 18.20 17.30
N SER A 413 7.78 19.32 17.90
CA SER A 413 8.71 19.36 19.03
C SER A 413 8.14 18.65 20.26
N VAL A 414 6.85 18.85 20.57
CA VAL A 414 6.14 18.11 21.63
C VAL A 414 6.16 16.61 21.35
N LYS A 415 5.84 16.19 20.12
CA LYS A 415 5.87 14.77 19.74
C LYS A 415 7.27 14.15 19.84
N LEU A 416 8.30 14.86 19.39
CA LEU A 416 9.70 14.40 19.45
C LEU A 416 10.15 14.26 20.90
N HIS A 417 9.95 15.29 21.73
CA HIS A 417 10.26 15.24 23.16
C HIS A 417 9.57 14.06 23.82
N ARG A 418 8.26 13.91 23.60
CA ARG A 418 7.46 12.82 24.16
C ARG A 418 8.03 11.44 23.80
N PHE A 419 8.36 11.24 22.52
CA PHE A 419 8.90 9.98 22.04
C PHE A 419 10.28 9.70 22.63
N THR A 420 11.18 10.68 22.71
CA THR A 420 12.56 10.47 23.17
C THR A 420 12.63 10.28 24.69
N THR A 421 11.84 11.03 25.47
CA THR A 421 11.84 10.95 26.94
C THR A 421 10.84 9.94 27.50
N SER A 422 9.97 9.37 26.65
CA SER A 422 8.95 8.39 27.02
C SER A 422 7.98 8.91 28.08
N VAL A 423 7.51 10.15 27.93
CA VAL A 423 6.55 10.79 28.83
C VAL A 423 5.11 10.68 28.30
N ASP A 424 4.14 10.61 29.22
CA ASP A 424 2.72 10.37 28.93
C ASP A 424 1.93 11.68 28.72
N THR A 425 2.50 12.66 28.01
CA THR A 425 1.81 13.93 27.71
C THR A 425 0.70 13.73 26.69
N ILE A 426 -0.54 14.13 26.99
CA ILE A 426 -1.69 13.92 26.11
C ILE A 426 -1.89 15.13 25.21
N CYS A 427 -1.49 15.01 23.93
CA CYS A 427 -1.59 16.12 22.97
C CYS A 427 -2.13 15.71 21.61
N GLN A 428 -2.76 16.67 20.90
CA GLN A 428 -3.22 16.53 19.52
C GLN A 428 -3.02 17.83 18.73
N GLY A 429 -2.57 17.71 17.48
CA GLY A 429 -2.40 18.84 16.57
C GLY A 429 -3.64 19.11 15.72
N PHE A 430 -3.93 20.38 15.43
CA PHE A 430 -5.04 20.80 14.58
C PHE A 430 -4.67 22.02 13.71
N ASP A 431 -4.63 21.83 12.39
CA ASP A 431 -4.28 22.90 11.46
C ASP A 431 -5.50 23.72 11.02
N VAL A 432 -5.38 25.04 11.03
CA VAL A 432 -6.45 25.97 10.65
C VAL A 432 -6.13 26.67 9.33
N ASP A 433 -7.03 26.51 8.35
CA ASP A 433 -7.03 27.27 7.10
C ASP A 433 -8.10 28.36 7.21
N LEU A 434 -7.70 29.63 7.45
CA LEU A 434 -8.64 30.75 7.62
C LEU A 434 -9.60 30.95 6.44
N LYS A 435 -9.29 30.39 5.26
CA LYS A 435 -10.18 30.46 4.09
C LYS A 435 -11.34 29.47 4.16
N LYS A 436 -11.36 28.59 5.16
CA LYS A 436 -12.34 27.51 5.31
C LYS A 436 -12.77 27.39 6.76
N LYS A 437 -14.06 27.22 6.97
CA LYS A 437 -14.57 26.87 8.30
C LYS A 437 -13.99 25.51 8.75
N PRO A 438 -13.54 25.37 10.02
CA PRO A 438 -13.15 24.08 10.56
C PRO A 438 -14.24 23.03 10.37
N SER A 439 -13.86 21.84 9.90
CA SER A 439 -14.78 20.74 9.62
C SER A 439 -15.23 20.07 10.93
N ASP A 440 -16.53 19.94 11.15
CA ASP A 440 -17.07 19.29 12.36
C ASP A 440 -16.56 17.85 12.51
N SER A 441 -16.46 17.11 11.40
CA SER A 441 -15.87 15.76 11.39
C SER A 441 -14.38 15.72 11.74
N ALA A 442 -13.63 16.80 11.51
CA ALA A 442 -12.22 16.87 11.91
C ALA A 442 -12.09 17.16 13.41
N ILE A 443 -13.00 17.97 13.95
CA ILE A 443 -13.08 18.28 15.38
C ILE A 443 -13.46 17.02 16.17
N GLU A 444 -14.55 16.35 15.77
CA GLU A 444 -15.03 15.11 16.40
C GLU A 444 -13.91 14.05 16.43
N LYS A 445 -13.18 13.91 15.32
CA LYS A 445 -12.03 13.00 15.25
C LYS A 445 -10.92 13.38 16.24
N SER A 446 -10.51 14.65 16.28
CA SER A 446 -9.46 15.07 17.20
C SER A 446 -9.85 14.90 18.66
N LEU A 447 -11.13 15.09 19.00
CA LEU A 447 -11.68 14.80 20.33
C LEU A 447 -11.59 13.31 20.67
N GLN A 448 -11.96 12.44 19.73
CA GLN A 448 -11.85 10.99 19.91
C GLN A 448 -10.39 10.52 20.04
N GLU A 449 -9.45 11.09 19.28
CA GLU A 449 -8.02 10.80 19.43
C GLU A 449 -7.51 11.21 20.81
N LEU A 450 -7.88 12.41 21.29
CA LEU A 450 -7.51 12.88 22.61
C LEU A 450 -8.09 11.98 23.71
N ALA A 451 -9.37 11.61 23.61
CA ALA A 451 -10.00 10.71 24.58
C ALA A 451 -9.32 9.33 24.62
N LEU A 452 -9.00 8.75 23.46
CA LEU A 452 -8.28 7.47 23.41
C LEU A 452 -6.88 7.60 24.03
N LYS A 453 -6.14 8.67 23.71
CA LYS A 453 -4.82 8.94 24.30
C LYS A 453 -4.92 9.12 25.81
N GLU A 454 -5.93 9.85 26.30
CA GLU A 454 -6.18 10.02 27.72
C GLU A 454 -6.42 8.69 28.43
N SER A 455 -7.33 7.86 27.92
CA SER A 455 -7.58 6.52 28.45
C SER A 455 -6.33 5.63 28.48
N ILE A 456 -5.51 5.70 27.43
CA ILE A 456 -4.26 4.91 27.34
C ILE A 456 -3.19 5.43 28.31
N PHE A 457 -2.95 6.74 28.34
CA PHE A 457 -1.78 7.31 29.02
C PHE A 457 -2.06 7.67 30.47
N ARG A 458 -3.27 8.11 30.81
CA ARG A 458 -3.68 8.40 32.19
C ARG A 458 -4.24 7.14 32.86
N ASP A 459 -5.29 6.56 32.28
CA ASP A 459 -6.05 5.50 32.97
C ASP A 459 -5.40 4.12 32.83
N LYS A 460 -4.49 3.96 31.87
CA LYS A 460 -3.92 2.65 31.47
C LYS A 460 -5.02 1.63 31.18
N ALA A 461 -6.18 2.09 30.72
CA ALA A 461 -7.35 1.27 30.44
C ALA A 461 -8.25 1.96 29.41
N VAL A 462 -8.75 1.20 28.45
CA VAL A 462 -9.71 1.68 27.45
C VAL A 462 -11.04 0.97 27.69
N THR A 463 -12.04 1.73 28.11
CA THR A 463 -13.41 1.24 28.29
C THR A 463 -14.24 1.58 27.06
N ILE A 464 -14.94 0.59 26.54
CA ILE A 464 -15.80 0.70 25.37
C ILE A 464 -17.20 0.24 25.78
N SER A 465 -18.08 1.21 26.06
CA SER A 465 -19.39 0.92 26.63
C SER A 465 -20.23 0.04 25.71
N GLY A 466 -20.80 -1.03 26.25
CA GLY A 466 -21.58 -2.02 25.51
C GLY A 466 -20.76 -3.03 24.71
N ALA A 467 -19.42 -3.01 24.80
CA ALA A 467 -18.59 -4.03 24.18
C ALA A 467 -18.70 -5.36 24.94
N VAL A 468 -18.76 -6.46 24.19
CA VAL A 468 -18.81 -7.83 24.73
C VAL A 468 -17.61 -8.60 24.21
N LEU A 469 -16.41 -8.18 24.63
CA LEU A 469 -15.17 -8.85 24.24
C LEU A 469 -14.91 -10.04 25.19
N PRO A 470 -14.46 -11.19 24.68
CA PRO A 470 -14.12 -12.33 25.52
C PRO A 470 -12.90 -12.02 26.39
N ASP A 471 -12.89 -12.59 27.60
CA ASP A 471 -11.81 -12.41 28.56
C ASP A 471 -10.52 -13.04 28.04
N HIS A 472 -9.43 -12.27 28.03
CA HIS A 472 -8.13 -12.73 27.57
C HIS A 472 -6.98 -11.98 28.24
N ALA A 473 -5.89 -12.69 28.50
CA ALA A 473 -4.58 -12.11 28.78
C ALA A 473 -3.73 -12.13 27.49
N LEU A 474 -3.40 -10.96 26.96
CA LEU A 474 -2.78 -10.83 25.63
C LEU A 474 -1.44 -10.10 25.68
N GLN A 475 -0.60 -10.32 24.67
CA GLN A 475 0.46 -9.41 24.28
C GLN A 475 0.18 -8.84 22.90
N LEU A 476 0.11 -7.51 22.79
CA LEU A 476 -0.03 -6.81 21.53
C LEU A 476 1.34 -6.36 21.06
N VAL A 477 1.67 -6.62 19.79
CA VAL A 477 2.96 -6.24 19.19
C VAL A 477 2.70 -5.41 17.95
N SER A 478 3.38 -4.25 17.85
CA SER A 478 3.40 -3.44 16.63
C SER A 478 4.82 -3.02 16.28
N CYS A 479 5.16 -3.02 15.00
CA CYS A 479 6.51 -2.73 14.52
C CYS A 479 6.52 -1.62 13.48
N ARG A 480 7.47 -0.69 13.61
CA ARG A 480 7.84 0.28 12.59
C ARG A 480 9.30 0.06 12.20
N CYS A 481 9.55 -0.08 10.91
CA CYS A 481 10.91 -0.11 10.37
C CYS A 481 11.05 1.00 9.33
N ASP A 482 12.03 1.89 9.48
CA ASP A 482 12.47 2.70 8.33
C ASP A 482 13.55 1.95 7.56
N ARG A 483 13.55 2.10 6.23
CA ARG A 483 14.32 1.34 5.23
C ARG A 483 15.82 1.23 5.55
N LYS A 484 16.16 0.33 6.48
CA LYS A 484 17.48 -0.05 7.01
C LYS A 484 18.12 0.85 8.08
N GLU A 485 17.41 1.82 8.65
CA GLU A 485 18.03 2.75 9.63
C GLU A 485 17.56 2.57 11.06
N ASN A 486 16.25 2.38 11.29
CA ASN A 486 15.70 2.32 12.64
C ASN A 486 14.55 1.33 12.70
N ILE A 487 14.54 0.50 13.76
CA ILE A 487 13.45 -0.42 14.08
C ILE A 487 12.91 -0.05 15.47
N TYR A 488 11.60 0.14 15.57
CA TYR A 488 10.89 0.36 16.83
C TYR A 488 9.76 -0.65 16.96
N ILE A 489 9.74 -1.40 18.07
CA ILE A 489 8.72 -2.42 18.36
C ILE A 489 8.04 -2.05 19.67
N GLN A 490 6.72 -1.85 19.62
CA GLN A 490 5.92 -1.63 20.82
C GLN A 490 5.28 -2.96 21.23
N VAL A 491 5.45 -3.32 22.51
CA VAL A 491 4.80 -4.46 23.14
C VAL A 491 3.94 -3.99 24.31
N LEU A 492 2.66 -4.38 24.31
CA LEU A 492 1.75 -4.16 25.42
C LEU A 492 1.30 -5.49 26.02
N ASP A 493 1.44 -5.67 27.32
CA ASP A 493 0.71 -6.71 28.05
C ASP A 493 -0.66 -6.15 28.42
N VAL A 494 -1.73 -6.79 27.97
CA VAL A 494 -3.11 -6.31 28.18
C VAL A 494 -4.02 -7.40 28.72
N THR A 495 -4.98 -7.01 29.54
CA THR A 495 -6.07 -7.87 30.02
C THR A 495 -7.39 -7.34 29.45
N VAL A 496 -8.15 -8.19 28.78
CA VAL A 496 -9.49 -7.89 28.26
C VAL A 496 -10.50 -8.46 29.23
N ASN A 497 -11.48 -7.65 29.63
CA ASN A 497 -12.61 -8.07 30.45
C ASN A 497 -13.86 -7.32 30.00
N GLY A 498 -14.69 -7.98 29.18
CA GLY A 498 -15.92 -7.41 28.62
C GLY A 498 -15.71 -6.08 27.90
N GLU A 499 -16.05 -4.98 28.58
CA GLU A 499 -15.98 -3.61 28.06
C GLU A 499 -14.59 -2.98 28.19
N THR A 500 -13.72 -3.53 29.04
CA THR A 500 -12.46 -2.87 29.43
C THR A 500 -11.25 -3.62 28.89
N ILE A 501 -10.35 -2.89 28.24
CA ILE A 501 -9.01 -3.35 27.84
C ILE A 501 -8.00 -2.64 28.74
N LYS A 502 -7.47 -3.35 29.74
CA LYS A 502 -6.49 -2.81 30.68
C LYS A 502 -5.06 -3.05 30.18
N ILE A 503 -4.22 -2.03 30.25
CA ILE A 503 -2.80 -2.07 29.88
C ILE A 503 -1.99 -2.31 31.15
N GLU A 504 -1.54 -3.54 31.33
CA GLU A 504 -0.76 -3.94 32.52
C GLU A 504 0.71 -3.50 32.40
N ARG A 505 1.26 -3.54 31.17
CA ARG A 505 2.65 -3.16 30.91
C ARG A 505 2.80 -2.62 29.50
N SER A 506 3.66 -1.62 29.34
CA SER A 506 4.04 -1.03 28.05
C SER A 506 5.56 -1.00 27.92
N ARG A 507 6.09 -1.52 26.80
CA ARG A 507 7.53 -1.56 26.51
C ARG A 507 7.79 -1.24 25.05
N ARG A 508 8.77 -0.36 24.82
CA ARG A 508 9.28 -0.07 23.48
C ARG A 508 10.67 -0.67 23.34
N PHE A 509 10.88 -1.43 22.28
CA PHE A 509 12.16 -1.99 21.90
C PHE A 509 12.70 -1.28 20.67
N ASP A 510 14.01 -1.10 20.63
CA ASP A 510 14.78 -0.60 19.49
C ASP A 510 16.07 -1.42 19.33
N GLU A 511 16.98 -0.98 18.47
CA GLU A 511 18.22 -1.70 18.20
C GLU A 511 19.08 -1.91 19.45
N THR A 512 19.00 -1.03 20.44
CA THR A 512 19.81 -1.10 21.67
C THR A 512 19.38 -2.25 22.58
N CYS A 513 18.12 -2.66 22.51
CA CYS A 513 17.55 -3.77 23.29
C CYS A 513 17.08 -4.95 22.42
N ALA A 514 17.60 -5.06 21.19
CA ALA A 514 17.31 -6.17 20.28
C ALA A 514 17.64 -7.54 20.89
N GLY A 515 18.69 -7.64 21.72
CA GLY A 515 19.05 -8.86 22.43
C GLY A 515 17.97 -9.34 23.42
N GLU A 516 17.40 -8.42 24.20
CA GLU A 516 16.30 -8.69 25.14
C GLU A 516 15.06 -9.16 24.38
N PHE A 517 14.68 -8.44 23.33
CA PHE A 517 13.54 -8.81 22.49
C PHE A 517 13.71 -10.21 21.87
N ASN A 518 14.90 -10.51 21.35
CA ASN A 518 15.22 -11.81 20.77
C ASN A 518 15.15 -12.96 21.77
N TYR A 519 15.51 -12.70 23.03
CA TYR A 519 15.42 -13.70 24.08
C TYR A 519 13.96 -13.95 24.50
N GLU A 520 13.20 -12.88 24.74
CA GLU A 520 11.80 -12.97 25.19
C GLU A 520 10.86 -13.53 24.11
N PHE A 521 11.04 -13.12 22.86
CA PHE A 521 10.17 -13.48 21.73
C PHE A 521 10.82 -14.47 20.78
N LYS A 522 11.70 -15.34 21.27
CA LYS A 522 12.47 -16.31 20.45
C LYS A 522 11.61 -17.19 19.53
N GLN A 523 10.35 -17.49 19.91
CA GLN A 523 9.44 -18.29 19.09
C GLN A 523 8.91 -17.55 17.84
N LEU A 524 9.01 -16.21 17.82
CA LEU A 524 8.39 -15.38 16.79
C LEU A 524 8.91 -15.69 15.38
N SER A 525 10.16 -16.11 15.24
CA SER A 525 10.72 -16.51 13.95
C SER A 525 10.05 -17.76 13.38
N ALA A 526 9.66 -18.72 14.23
CA ALA A 526 8.90 -19.90 13.84
C ALA A 526 7.46 -19.53 13.48
N VAL A 527 6.79 -18.74 14.35
CA VAL A 527 5.44 -18.18 14.13
C VAL A 527 5.32 -17.47 12.78
N LEU A 528 6.34 -16.68 12.41
CA LEU A 528 6.37 -15.94 11.15
C LEU A 528 6.93 -16.73 9.96
N ARG A 529 7.22 -18.04 10.14
CA ARG A 529 7.83 -18.93 9.13
C ARG A 529 9.14 -18.38 8.53
N LYS A 530 9.93 -17.69 9.36
CA LYS A 530 11.27 -17.15 9.05
C LYS A 530 12.34 -17.89 9.86
N ALA A 531 12.32 -19.22 9.79
CA ALA A 531 13.30 -20.06 10.49
C ALA A 531 14.75 -19.64 10.15
N GLY A 532 15.62 -19.62 11.15
CA GLY A 532 17.00 -19.14 11.02
C GLY A 532 17.20 -17.63 11.11
N THR A 533 16.12 -16.85 11.22
CA THR A 533 16.17 -15.41 11.50
C THR A 533 15.87 -15.14 12.98
N LYS A 534 16.52 -14.14 13.58
CA LYS A 534 16.20 -13.71 14.95
C LYS A 534 14.83 -13.02 15.00
N ALA A 535 14.14 -13.06 16.14
CA ALA A 535 12.79 -12.51 16.28
C ALA A 535 12.69 -11.03 15.89
N PHE A 536 13.66 -10.22 16.30
CA PHE A 536 13.77 -8.80 16.00
C PHE A 536 13.82 -8.53 14.49
N ASP A 537 14.64 -9.31 13.77
CA ASP A 537 14.82 -9.20 12.31
C ASP A 537 13.67 -9.88 11.51
N ALA A 538 12.85 -10.69 12.17
CA ALA A 538 11.73 -11.39 11.55
C ALA A 538 10.52 -10.48 11.33
N LEU A 539 10.38 -9.40 12.11
CA LEU A 539 9.30 -8.42 11.94
C LEU A 539 9.50 -7.56 10.68
N TRP A 540 8.43 -6.90 10.24
CA TRP A 540 8.44 -6.00 9.08
C TRP A 540 7.72 -4.70 9.40
N ASP A 541 7.93 -3.68 8.56
CA ASP A 541 7.27 -2.39 8.73
C ASP A 541 5.74 -2.51 8.70
N GLY A 542 5.08 -2.07 9.77
CA GLY A 542 3.63 -2.18 9.94
C GLY A 542 3.14 -3.56 10.37
N ALA A 543 4.01 -4.43 10.90
CA ALA A 543 3.58 -5.69 11.49
C ALA A 543 2.69 -5.44 12.72
N PHE A 544 1.61 -6.22 12.83
CA PHE A 544 0.71 -6.23 13.99
C PHE A 544 0.40 -7.68 14.39
N LEU A 545 0.66 -8.02 15.66
CA LEU A 545 0.43 -9.35 16.20
C LEU A 545 -0.30 -9.29 17.54
N ILE A 546 -1.06 -10.34 17.82
CA ILE A 546 -1.70 -10.61 19.11
C ILE A 546 -1.22 -11.98 19.57
N ARG A 547 -0.63 -12.06 20.74
CA ARG A 547 -0.33 -13.32 21.42
C ARG A 547 -1.33 -13.54 22.53
N ASP A 548 -1.96 -14.72 22.57
CA ASP A 548 -2.64 -15.19 23.77
C ASP A 548 -1.61 -15.74 24.75
N LYS A 549 -1.55 -15.20 25.97
CA LYS A 549 -0.57 -15.59 26.98
C LYS A 549 -0.88 -16.95 27.61
N GLU A 550 -2.15 -17.35 27.63
CA GLU A 550 -2.57 -18.61 28.23
C GLU A 550 -2.26 -19.80 27.32
N THR A 551 -2.64 -19.68 26.05
CA THR A 551 -2.45 -20.75 25.06
C THR A 551 -1.14 -20.66 24.28
N ASN A 552 -0.41 -19.55 24.42
CA ASN A 552 0.78 -19.22 23.63
C ASN A 552 0.55 -19.21 22.10
N THR A 553 -0.70 -18.97 21.68
CA THR A 553 -1.07 -18.86 20.27
C THR A 553 -0.88 -17.43 19.76
N TRP A 554 -0.58 -17.29 18.48
CA TRP A 554 -0.27 -16.02 17.83
C TRP A 554 -1.21 -15.77 16.67
N LEU A 555 -1.85 -14.61 16.66
CA LEU A 555 -2.60 -14.08 15.54
C LEU A 555 -1.78 -12.98 14.85
N ASN A 556 -1.70 -13.06 13.53
CA ASN A 556 -1.04 -12.06 12.69
C ASN A 556 -1.96 -11.67 11.53
N ALA A 557 -2.20 -10.36 11.39
CA ALA A 557 -2.95 -9.78 10.28
C ALA A 557 -2.01 -9.00 9.36
N TYR A 558 -1.94 -9.37 8.08
CA TYR A 558 -1.00 -8.77 7.13
C TYR A 558 -1.58 -8.61 5.72
N ASN A 559 -0.95 -7.71 4.96
CA ASN A 559 -1.11 -7.62 3.52
C ASN A 559 0.27 -7.77 2.87
N THR A 560 0.40 -8.71 1.93
CA THR A 560 1.59 -8.87 1.08
C THR A 560 1.15 -8.95 -0.38
N PRO A 561 2.08 -8.89 -1.35
CA PRO A 561 1.74 -9.14 -2.76
C PRO A 561 1.01 -10.47 -3.01
N ARG A 562 1.16 -11.46 -2.11
CA ARG A 562 0.49 -12.77 -2.19
C ARG A 562 -0.94 -12.79 -1.65
N VAL A 563 -1.41 -11.70 -1.03
CA VAL A 563 -2.81 -11.57 -0.63
C VAL A 563 -3.57 -10.95 -1.80
N PRO A 564 -4.63 -11.61 -2.31
CA PRO A 564 -5.31 -11.15 -3.52
C PRO A 564 -5.95 -9.79 -3.34
N ARG A 565 -6.09 -9.06 -4.45
CA ARG A 565 -6.85 -7.82 -4.50
C ARG A 565 -8.02 -7.99 -5.44
N ILE A 566 -9.19 -7.53 -5.00
CA ILE A 566 -10.41 -7.61 -5.80
C ILE A 566 -10.31 -6.67 -7.00
N ILE A 567 -10.63 -7.19 -8.19
CA ILE A 567 -10.61 -6.44 -9.45
C ILE A 567 -11.92 -6.49 -10.23
N GLY A 568 -12.87 -7.35 -9.90
CA GLY A 568 -14.02 -7.51 -10.79
C GLY A 568 -15.04 -8.52 -10.30
N ASN A 569 -16.15 -8.57 -11.01
CA ASN A 569 -17.08 -9.69 -10.96
C ASN A 569 -16.50 -10.88 -11.77
N THR A 570 -16.74 -12.12 -11.35
CA THR A 570 -16.31 -13.30 -12.11
C THR A 570 -17.26 -13.68 -13.26
N LEU A 571 -18.48 -13.15 -13.27
CA LEU A 571 -19.50 -13.53 -14.26
C LEU A 571 -19.30 -12.90 -15.63
N PHE A 572 -18.60 -11.77 -15.70
CA PHE A 572 -18.33 -11.08 -16.94
C PHE A 572 -17.07 -10.23 -16.83
N ASP A 573 -16.43 -10.00 -17.97
CA ASP A 573 -15.27 -9.14 -18.06
C ASP A 573 -15.71 -7.68 -18.31
N ASN A 574 -15.25 -6.76 -17.48
CA ASN A 574 -15.62 -5.36 -17.62
C ASN A 574 -14.94 -4.69 -18.82
N GLN A 575 -13.73 -5.11 -19.18
CA GLN A 575 -13.01 -4.58 -20.33
C GLN A 575 -13.65 -5.07 -21.63
N GLU A 576 -13.94 -6.37 -21.77
CA GLU A 576 -14.62 -6.89 -22.97
C GLU A 576 -16.01 -6.24 -23.15
N ARG A 577 -16.79 -6.11 -22.07
CA ARG A 577 -18.09 -5.40 -22.13
C ARG A 577 -17.95 -3.95 -22.60
N GLN A 578 -16.94 -3.24 -22.12
CA GLN A 578 -16.66 -1.87 -22.55
C GLN A 578 -16.29 -1.82 -24.04
N ASP A 579 -15.46 -2.76 -24.50
CA ASP A 579 -15.02 -2.84 -25.89
C ASP A 579 -16.17 -3.22 -26.83
N GLU A 580 -17.16 -3.97 -26.35
CA GLU A 580 -18.44 -4.25 -27.01
C GLU A 580 -19.45 -3.07 -26.93
N GLY A 581 -19.04 -1.93 -26.36
CA GLY A 581 -19.85 -0.71 -26.29
C GLY A 581 -20.76 -0.60 -25.06
N THR A 582 -20.65 -1.52 -24.10
CA THR A 582 -21.42 -1.52 -22.85
C THR A 582 -20.56 -1.08 -21.67
N SER A 583 -20.64 0.20 -21.31
CA SER A 583 -19.86 0.72 -20.19
C SER A 583 -20.29 0.18 -18.82
N PRO A 584 -19.34 -0.08 -17.90
CA PRO A 584 -19.62 -0.45 -16.53
C PRO A 584 -20.54 0.54 -15.83
N SER A 585 -21.63 0.04 -15.24
CA SER A 585 -22.60 0.86 -14.51
C SER A 585 -22.49 0.60 -13.00
N ARG A 586 -23.18 1.43 -12.20
CA ARG A 586 -23.22 1.29 -10.73
C ARG A 586 -24.32 0.32 -10.27
N GLN A 587 -24.76 -0.59 -11.14
CA GLN A 587 -25.78 -1.58 -10.79
C GLN A 587 -25.26 -2.52 -9.70
N VAL A 588 -26.18 -3.01 -8.86
CA VAL A 588 -25.86 -3.68 -7.58
C VAL A 588 -26.28 -5.15 -7.51
N SER A 589 -26.85 -5.73 -8.58
CA SER A 589 -27.16 -7.16 -8.61
C SER A 589 -25.97 -7.98 -9.09
N ALA A 590 -25.83 -9.22 -8.60
CA ALA A 590 -24.69 -10.07 -8.92
C ALA A 590 -24.52 -10.30 -10.43
N GLU A 591 -25.62 -10.34 -11.18
CA GLU A 591 -25.67 -10.61 -12.62
C GLU A 591 -25.18 -9.43 -13.47
N VAL A 592 -25.23 -8.20 -12.94
CA VAL A 592 -24.91 -7.00 -13.72
C VAL A 592 -23.88 -6.06 -13.09
N ALA A 593 -23.51 -6.26 -11.82
CA ALA A 593 -22.59 -5.40 -11.10
C ALA A 593 -21.13 -5.61 -11.52
N SER A 594 -20.50 -4.56 -12.05
CA SER A 594 -19.12 -4.61 -12.56
C SER A 594 -18.06 -4.88 -11.49
N LEU A 595 -18.39 -4.59 -10.24
CA LEU A 595 -17.65 -5.06 -9.08
C LEU A 595 -18.59 -5.90 -8.22
N PRO A 596 -18.08 -6.84 -7.42
CA PRO A 596 -18.92 -7.60 -6.52
C PRO A 596 -19.68 -6.64 -5.58
N TYR A 597 -20.97 -6.91 -5.35
CA TYR A 597 -21.84 -6.11 -4.46
C TYR A 597 -21.36 -6.06 -3.01
N TYR A 598 -20.30 -6.78 -2.65
CA TYR A 598 -19.58 -6.51 -1.39
C TYR A 598 -19.23 -5.04 -1.24
N LEU A 599 -18.97 -4.32 -2.34
CA LEU A 599 -18.67 -2.89 -2.36
C LEU A 599 -19.91 -2.00 -2.46
N THR A 600 -21.11 -2.60 -2.51
CA THR A 600 -22.37 -1.89 -2.73
C THR A 600 -23.60 -2.65 -2.21
N PRO A 601 -24.01 -2.44 -0.95
CA PRO A 601 -25.33 -2.82 -0.47
C PRO A 601 -26.30 -1.62 -0.37
N THR A 602 -27.59 -1.94 -0.43
CA THR A 602 -28.78 -1.09 -0.24
C THR A 602 -28.73 -0.21 1.01
N LYS A 603 -29.42 0.93 0.97
CA LYS A 603 -29.62 1.89 2.09
C LYS A 603 -29.91 1.17 3.42
N GLN A 604 -28.88 0.89 4.21
CA GLN A 604 -28.97 0.40 5.58
C GLN A 604 -28.36 1.43 6.53
N SER A 605 -28.80 1.45 7.79
CA SER A 605 -28.24 2.31 8.85
C SER A 605 -26.77 1.96 9.17
N GLN A 606 -26.37 0.72 8.91
CA GLN A 606 -25.02 0.21 9.14
C GLN A 606 -24.05 0.75 8.09
N ARG A 607 -22.93 1.36 8.51
CA ARG A 607 -22.00 2.05 7.59
C ARG A 607 -20.99 1.13 6.88
N HIS A 608 -20.61 0.01 7.51
CA HIS A 608 -19.52 -0.85 7.03
C HIS A 608 -19.75 -2.32 7.38
N SER A 609 -19.14 -3.21 6.60
CA SER A 609 -19.10 -4.65 6.87
C SER A 609 -17.69 -5.19 6.64
N VAL A 610 -17.28 -6.15 7.48
CA VAL A 610 -16.11 -6.99 7.19
C VAL A 610 -16.60 -8.22 6.44
N PHE A 611 -16.07 -8.46 5.25
CA PHE A 611 -16.32 -9.69 4.50
C PHE A 611 -15.11 -10.59 4.67
N ILE A 612 -15.36 -11.89 4.94
CA ILE A 612 -14.32 -12.85 5.30
C ILE A 612 -14.47 -14.12 4.46
N GLN A 613 -13.40 -14.54 3.81
CA GLN A 613 -13.26 -15.84 3.18
C GLN A 613 -12.39 -16.73 4.05
N ASP A 614 -12.97 -17.83 4.53
CA ASP A 614 -12.24 -18.88 5.24
C ASP A 614 -11.44 -19.71 4.24
N ASN A 615 -10.12 -19.76 4.41
CA ASN A 615 -9.22 -20.61 3.64
C ASN A 615 -8.61 -21.72 4.52
N GLY A 616 -9.26 -22.06 5.64
CA GLY A 616 -8.80 -23.09 6.57
C GLY A 616 -7.43 -22.76 7.15
N LEU A 617 -6.47 -23.66 6.97
CA LEU A 617 -5.11 -23.50 7.47
C LEU A 617 -4.31 -22.40 6.75
N GLU A 618 -4.73 -21.94 5.56
CA GLU A 618 -4.06 -20.81 4.89
C GLU A 618 -4.43 -19.45 5.48
N GLY A 619 -5.41 -19.42 6.40
CA GLY A 619 -5.88 -18.24 7.10
C GLY A 619 -7.26 -17.79 6.67
N ALA A 620 -7.65 -16.60 7.11
CA ALA A 620 -8.91 -15.96 6.74
C ALA A 620 -8.62 -14.65 5.99
N TRP A 621 -9.03 -14.59 4.72
CA TRP A 621 -8.92 -13.37 3.92
C TRP A 621 -10.08 -12.45 4.21
N TYR A 622 -9.79 -11.22 4.62
CA TYR A 622 -10.83 -10.24 4.89
C TYR A 622 -10.56 -8.89 4.26
N PHE A 623 -11.63 -8.16 3.98
CA PHE A 623 -11.55 -6.74 3.68
C PHE A 623 -12.78 -6.04 4.25
N VAL A 624 -12.68 -4.72 4.40
CA VAL A 624 -13.77 -3.94 5.00
C VAL A 624 -14.38 -3.00 3.97
N ALA A 625 -15.60 -3.31 3.57
CA ALA A 625 -16.36 -2.54 2.58
C ALA A 625 -17.27 -1.49 3.23
N SER A 626 -17.58 -0.44 2.48
CA SER A 626 -18.64 0.51 2.83
C SER A 626 -19.98 -0.07 2.43
N ASN A 627 -20.98 0.13 3.28
CA ASN A 627 -22.37 -0.20 2.98
C ASN A 627 -23.08 0.95 2.24
N LYS A 628 -22.35 2.00 1.83
CA LYS A 628 -22.89 3.12 1.05
C LYS A 628 -22.92 2.76 -0.45
N ALA A 629 -23.83 3.41 -1.18
CA ALA A 629 -23.86 3.32 -2.64
C ALA A 629 -22.52 3.77 -3.24
N THR A 630 -22.08 3.08 -4.30
CA THR A 630 -20.80 3.38 -4.95
C THR A 630 -20.86 4.77 -5.61
N ASN A 631 -19.82 5.56 -5.38
CA ASN A 631 -19.63 6.85 -6.05
C ASN A 631 -19.44 6.67 -7.56
N GLY A 632 -19.46 7.77 -8.33
CA GLY A 632 -19.18 7.72 -9.77
C GLY A 632 -17.81 7.20 -10.16
N THR A 633 -16.89 7.16 -9.20
CA THR A 633 -15.57 6.57 -9.36
C THR A 633 -15.15 5.85 -8.09
N ILE A 634 -14.21 4.92 -8.23
CA ILE A 634 -13.51 4.26 -7.14
C ILE A 634 -12.05 4.70 -7.22
N ALA A 635 -11.59 5.41 -6.19
CA ALA A 635 -10.25 6.00 -6.19
C ALA A 635 -9.13 4.97 -5.98
N LYS A 636 -9.40 3.92 -5.20
CA LYS A 636 -8.42 2.90 -4.80
C LYS A 636 -9.03 1.51 -4.90
N GLN A 637 -8.21 0.54 -5.27
CA GLN A 637 -8.55 -0.88 -5.23
C GLN A 637 -8.86 -1.33 -3.80
N SER A 638 -9.78 -2.27 -3.65
CA SER A 638 -10.09 -2.90 -2.37
C SER A 638 -8.92 -3.77 -1.92
N LEU A 639 -8.34 -3.43 -0.77
CA LEU A 639 -7.23 -4.15 -0.18
C LEU A 639 -7.76 -5.27 0.72
N VAL A 640 -7.34 -6.50 0.44
CA VAL A 640 -7.64 -7.67 1.28
C VAL A 640 -6.45 -7.93 2.20
N TYR A 641 -6.71 -8.38 3.40
CA TYR A 641 -5.72 -8.78 4.39
C TYR A 641 -5.88 -10.27 4.67
N ASN A 642 -4.80 -10.95 5.02
CA ASN A 642 -4.86 -12.31 5.55
C ASN A 642 -4.66 -12.27 7.06
N VAL A 643 -5.50 -12.99 7.79
CA VAL A 643 -5.29 -13.31 9.20
C VAL A 643 -4.87 -14.76 9.29
N VAL A 644 -3.82 -15.05 10.05
CA VAL A 644 -3.40 -16.41 10.37
C VAL A 644 -3.23 -16.55 11.88
N ILE A 645 -3.58 -17.72 12.38
CA ILE A 645 -3.28 -18.12 13.76
C ILE A 645 -2.26 -19.26 13.71
N THR A 646 -1.24 -19.18 14.56
CA THR A 646 -0.27 -20.25 14.76
C THR A 646 -0.10 -20.58 16.22
N ASP A 647 0.26 -21.82 16.51
CA ASP A 647 0.79 -22.20 17.82
C ASP A 647 2.23 -21.67 18.02
N GLU A 648 2.83 -22.03 19.16
CA GLU A 648 4.19 -21.62 19.53
C GLU A 648 5.31 -22.22 18.66
N VAL A 649 5.04 -23.29 17.92
CA VAL A 649 6.00 -23.92 17.00
C VAL A 649 5.79 -23.50 15.55
N GLY A 650 4.78 -22.68 15.27
CA GLY A 650 4.46 -22.15 13.95
C GLY A 650 3.49 -23.01 13.13
N THR A 651 2.84 -24.00 13.75
CA THR A 651 1.75 -24.78 13.11
C THR A 651 0.53 -23.89 12.97
N ARG A 652 -0.07 -23.86 11.78
CA ARG A 652 -1.27 -23.04 11.54
C ARG A 652 -2.52 -23.68 12.11
N ILE A 653 -3.43 -22.83 12.59
CA ILE A 653 -4.72 -23.19 13.19
C ILE A 653 -5.83 -22.46 12.42
N PRO A 654 -7.01 -23.09 12.17
CA PRO A 654 -8.14 -22.42 11.54
C PRO A 654 -8.59 -21.17 12.31
N VAL A 655 -8.71 -20.04 11.62
CA VAL A 655 -8.91 -18.73 12.26
C VAL A 655 -10.29 -18.57 12.86
N LEU A 656 -11.33 -18.90 12.09
CA LEU A 656 -12.72 -18.59 12.46
C LEU A 656 -13.27 -19.51 13.56
N ASN A 657 -12.59 -20.62 13.84
CA ASN A 657 -12.95 -21.57 14.89
C ASN A 657 -12.12 -21.38 16.18
N HIS A 658 -11.30 -20.33 16.24
CA HIS A 658 -10.40 -20.08 17.37
C HIS A 658 -10.81 -18.80 18.13
N PRO A 659 -10.74 -18.77 19.48
CA PRO A 659 -11.11 -17.59 20.28
C PRO A 659 -10.40 -16.29 19.88
N LEU A 660 -9.09 -16.36 19.57
CA LEU A 660 -8.36 -15.20 19.05
C LEU A 660 -8.93 -14.64 17.73
N GLY A 661 -9.46 -15.50 16.86
CA GLY A 661 -10.10 -15.05 15.62
C GLY A 661 -11.41 -14.31 15.90
N GLU A 662 -12.24 -14.85 16.79
CA GLU A 662 -13.46 -14.18 17.26
C GLU A 662 -13.15 -12.82 17.90
N LEU A 663 -12.19 -12.79 18.82
CA LEU A 663 -11.71 -11.57 19.49
C LEU A 663 -11.22 -10.52 18.46
N PHE A 664 -10.40 -10.94 17.49
CA PHE A 664 -9.88 -10.02 16.48
C PHE A 664 -11.01 -9.38 15.67
N PHE A 665 -11.95 -10.19 15.16
CA PHE A 665 -13.03 -9.69 14.33
C PHE A 665 -14.12 -8.92 15.11
N SER A 666 -14.38 -9.26 16.38
CA SER A 666 -15.30 -8.51 17.25
C SER A 666 -14.73 -7.15 17.69
N SER A 667 -13.41 -6.99 17.65
CA SER A 667 -12.73 -5.77 18.11
C SER A 667 -12.64 -4.65 17.07
N PHE A 668 -13.24 -4.80 15.89
CA PHE A 668 -13.22 -3.78 14.84
C PHE A 668 -14.01 -2.54 15.25
N THR A 669 -13.42 -1.36 15.06
CA THR A 669 -14.07 -0.09 15.41
C THR A 669 -14.04 0.90 14.25
N TYR A 670 -15.01 1.81 14.22
CA TYR A 670 -15.01 2.91 13.24
C TYR A 670 -13.78 3.81 13.42
N ASP A 671 -13.44 4.62 12.41
CA ASP A 671 -12.15 5.33 12.37
C ASP A 671 -12.05 6.38 13.50
N ILE A 672 -11.10 6.17 14.42
CA ILE A 672 -10.83 7.01 15.59
C ILE A 672 -9.59 7.90 15.32
N VAL A 673 -8.73 7.54 14.35
CA VAL A 673 -7.33 8.05 14.27
C VAL A 673 -6.95 8.60 12.88
N ARG A 674 -7.70 8.32 11.80
CA ARG A 674 -7.42 8.87 10.45
C ARG A 674 -8.60 9.63 9.85
N LEU A 675 -8.31 10.81 9.30
CA LEU A 675 -9.32 11.61 8.60
C LEU A 675 -9.73 10.84 7.33
N ARG A 676 -11.05 10.59 7.19
CA ARG A 676 -11.69 9.91 6.04
C ARG A 676 -11.39 8.40 5.95
N GLU A 677 -12.26 7.60 6.57
CA GLU A 677 -12.61 6.19 6.24
C GLU A 677 -11.47 5.25 5.79
N ALA A 678 -10.23 5.39 6.29
CA ALA A 678 -9.06 4.69 5.75
C ALA A 678 -8.47 3.61 6.67
N ALA A 679 -8.73 3.62 7.99
CA ALA A 679 -8.26 2.57 8.89
C ALA A 679 -9.42 1.93 9.67
N LYS A 680 -10.06 0.95 9.04
CA LYS A 680 -11.02 0.04 9.69
C LYS A 680 -10.20 -1.11 10.27
N SER A 681 -9.66 -0.90 11.46
CA SER A 681 -8.83 -1.86 12.18
C SER A 681 -9.40 -2.14 13.57
N SER A 682 -8.89 -3.22 14.16
CA SER A 682 -9.13 -3.59 15.55
C SER A 682 -8.73 -2.47 16.51
N ILE A 683 -9.49 -2.29 17.61
CA ILE A 683 -9.09 -1.40 18.71
C ILE A 683 -7.74 -1.82 19.30
N PHE A 684 -7.40 -3.11 19.32
CA PHE A 684 -6.10 -3.59 19.80
C PHE A 684 -4.96 -3.03 18.96
N GLN A 685 -5.10 -3.03 17.63
CA GLN A 685 -4.12 -2.42 16.73
C GLN A 685 -4.00 -0.92 16.99
N LYS A 686 -5.12 -0.22 17.19
CA LYS A 686 -5.12 1.22 17.48
C LYS A 686 -4.40 1.54 18.80
N ILE A 687 -4.65 0.79 19.87
CA ILE A 687 -4.02 1.00 21.18
C ILE A 687 -2.50 0.86 21.07
N VAL A 688 -2.02 -0.26 20.50
CA VAL A 688 -0.56 -0.51 20.39
C VAL A 688 0.12 0.48 19.44
N GLU A 689 -0.53 0.88 18.34
CA GLU A 689 0.02 1.90 17.44
C GLU A 689 0.02 3.30 18.07
N VAL A 690 -0.96 3.64 18.90
CA VAL A 690 -0.96 4.93 19.64
C VAL A 690 0.21 4.98 20.61
N CYS A 691 0.52 3.90 21.33
CA CYS A 691 1.72 3.82 22.17
C CYS A 691 3.02 3.82 21.36
N LEU A 692 3.04 3.23 20.16
CA LEU A 692 4.23 3.23 19.32
C LEU A 692 4.52 4.62 18.72
N HIS A 693 3.47 5.36 18.36
CA HIS A 693 3.57 6.66 17.67
C HIS A 693 3.73 7.86 18.60
N ASN A 694 3.62 7.66 19.92
CA ASN A 694 3.65 8.72 20.91
C ASN A 694 4.31 8.20 22.18
#